data_AF-J4UVI6-F1
#
_entry.id   AF-J4UVI6-F1
#
_cell.length_a   1.000
_cell.length_b   1.000
_cell.length_c   1.000
_cell.angle_alpha   90.00
_cell.angle_beta   90.00
_cell.angle_gamma   90.00
#
_symmetry.space_group_name_H-M   'P 1'
#
loop_
_entity.id
_entity.type
_entity.pdbx_description
1 polymer ?
#
loop_
_entity_poly.entity_id
_entity_poly.type
_entity_poly.pdbx_seq_one_letter_code
_entity_poly.pdbx_strand_id
1 'polypeptide(L)'
;MAPRRQNRKYDIVVLGATGYTGQLTAEHIALNLPTNIKWAVAGRSEAKLQAVVEECKQFNADRSPPGIEIADIGDEEGLKALAVKTRVLLSTVGPYCKYGEKVFKVCAESGTHYFDVTGEAVWVGSMIKKYEDAAKASGAIMVPQIGVESAPSDLATWLLAEHVRDELEADTKEVTICIHKVKGTLSGGTLATVLGLFDVFSLSEIRAAFAPYALSPTPHTEKPERQSLPLAHALFGSHYNPYLGRLTSSMADATDAAIVERTWGLFPEIPSRKAEYYGNKFVWKQYMRVDNWFQGLFVHWGLLWATVVLALLPPVRGLLKSLVTQPGGGSDRQARSEEMLEYRGIAVPDDEDITQKAFVKARYDGSPYVWDICRLIERKSYSETPPHIASQHCLHVMDSSTVSPSGEREPLLPIVESRPKASRNVKFSANPVTRTIEPDTRVVASKPSSVAVGIPSGATGSGASALNTAGGPPVLTALNNKLRRRNSQSAVPALSPAPFGAKLGPQRSTKKTEKLKLLPNPELDEDDADEESGRDVYSQYTRIKDPNARRDAARLGKSDRSKLPRVTAYCTANRYDMDSLMRFLKGRGKARGAHPKLIDECIYTPYAYAKDPPRRRDPVMSYQRRHSTGGADDSFVALDPDRHNSGYGDEFATSEHDIATDQIIEEDLLGASINNVGDVVPDFDTQVHTPEVFLFDYGVVVIWGMSESEEARFLKHISKFEQEKLAPDDVETEQFNFYYTKEYQARIYNDFITLRDKNNYMTKLAISHALAQSVKTSLFEELISSTIETCKDIPTQIALTGKIALSRSQINMQIGELFILRINIHLNGSVLDTPELFWVEPQLEPVYQAVRSYLEMDQRVGLLTERLDVIADLLAVLKDQLSHGHGEKLEWIVIVLIAMEIVVAGINIIVDLYAGE
;
A
#
# COMPACT_ATOMS: atom_id res chain seq x y z
N MET A 1 -17.71 3.33 -48.58
CA MET A 1 -16.98 2.19 -47.97
C MET A 1 -15.73 2.75 -47.30
N ALA A 2 -15.64 2.70 -45.97
CA ALA A 2 -14.45 3.15 -45.25
C ALA A 2 -13.24 2.27 -45.62
N PRO A 3 -12.04 2.85 -45.83
CA PRO A 3 -10.87 2.11 -46.27
C PRO A 3 -10.49 1.01 -45.27
N ARG A 4 -10.04 -0.15 -45.78
CA ARG A 4 -9.67 -1.33 -44.98
C ARG A 4 -8.74 -0.95 -43.83
N ARG A 5 -9.20 -1.21 -42.59
CA ARG A 5 -8.55 -0.96 -41.27
C ARG A 5 -7.23 -1.72 -41.03
N GLN A 6 -6.61 -2.31 -42.05
CA GLN A 6 -5.57 -3.33 -41.89
C GLN A 6 -4.15 -2.79 -41.63
N ASN A 7 -3.96 -1.46 -41.55
CA ASN A 7 -2.62 -0.84 -41.48
C ASN A 7 -2.42 0.13 -40.29
N ARG A 8 -3.13 -0.08 -39.17
CA ARG A 8 -2.88 0.66 -37.91
C ARG A 8 -1.62 0.10 -37.24
N LYS A 9 -0.85 0.97 -36.55
CA LYS A 9 0.41 0.59 -35.86
C LYS A 9 0.15 -0.40 -34.73
N TYR A 10 -0.91 -0.17 -33.97
CA TYR A 10 -1.32 -1.01 -32.85
C TYR A 10 -2.72 -1.60 -33.06
N ASP A 11 -2.86 -2.87 -32.74
CA ASP A 11 -4.15 -3.54 -32.61
C ASP A 11 -4.88 -3.05 -31.35
N ILE A 12 -4.17 -2.90 -30.23
CA ILE A 12 -4.73 -2.50 -28.92
C ILE A 12 -3.86 -1.43 -28.27
N VAL A 13 -4.46 -0.39 -27.71
CA VAL A 13 -3.79 0.55 -26.80
C VAL A 13 -4.56 0.68 -25.50
N VAL A 14 -3.85 0.57 -24.37
CA VAL A 14 -4.40 0.79 -23.02
C VAL A 14 -4.07 2.21 -22.58
N LEU A 15 -5.04 3.13 -22.63
CA LEU A 15 -4.90 4.51 -22.16
C LEU A 15 -5.25 4.58 -20.67
N GLY A 16 -4.32 5.08 -19.85
CA GLY A 16 -4.44 5.05 -18.39
C GLY A 16 -3.79 3.83 -17.74
N ALA A 17 -2.84 3.19 -18.44
CA ALA A 17 -2.19 1.95 -18.02
C ALA A 17 -1.49 1.99 -16.65
N THR A 18 -1.16 3.19 -16.15
CA THR A 18 -0.53 3.36 -14.83
C THR A 18 -1.52 3.36 -13.66
N GLY A 19 -2.82 3.44 -13.92
CA GLY A 19 -3.86 3.35 -12.89
C GLY A 19 -4.21 1.90 -12.56
N TYR A 20 -4.91 1.67 -11.45
CA TYR A 20 -5.23 0.32 -10.95
C TYR A 20 -5.87 -0.59 -12.02
N THR A 21 -6.98 -0.19 -12.63
CA THR A 21 -7.64 -0.98 -13.69
C THR A 21 -6.77 -1.09 -14.95
N GLY A 22 -5.98 -0.06 -15.26
CA GLY A 22 -5.06 -0.05 -16.40
C GLY A 22 -3.93 -1.08 -16.25
N GLN A 23 -3.36 -1.20 -15.05
CA GLN A 23 -2.33 -2.19 -14.73
C GLN A 23 -2.89 -3.61 -14.85
N LEU A 24 -4.08 -3.87 -14.28
CA LEU A 24 -4.76 -5.16 -14.39
C LEU A 24 -5.09 -5.53 -15.85
N THR A 25 -5.50 -4.54 -16.65
CA THR A 25 -5.76 -4.74 -18.07
C THR A 25 -4.46 -5.09 -18.82
N ALA A 26 -3.37 -4.38 -18.54
CA ALA A 26 -2.06 -4.66 -19.14
C ALA A 26 -1.52 -6.05 -18.75
N GLU A 27 -1.65 -6.42 -17.47
CA GLU A 27 -1.29 -7.74 -16.94
C GLU A 27 -2.06 -8.85 -17.65
N HIS A 28 -3.39 -8.72 -17.79
CA HIS A 28 -4.20 -9.71 -18.50
C HIS A 28 -3.84 -9.83 -19.97
N ILE A 29 -3.59 -8.71 -20.66
CA ILE A 29 -3.12 -8.73 -22.06
C ILE A 29 -1.79 -9.48 -22.16
N ALA A 30 -0.87 -9.27 -21.23
CA ALA A 30 0.42 -9.95 -21.22
C ALA A 30 0.29 -11.47 -21.00
N LEU A 31 -0.59 -11.88 -20.08
CA LEU A 31 -0.78 -13.28 -19.69
C LEU A 31 -1.61 -14.10 -20.68
N ASN A 32 -2.74 -13.57 -21.15
CA ASN A 32 -3.80 -14.41 -21.74
C ASN A 32 -4.06 -14.20 -23.23
N LEU A 33 -3.75 -13.02 -23.78
CA LEU A 33 -4.00 -12.75 -25.19
C LEU A 33 -2.96 -13.44 -26.10
N PRO A 34 -3.24 -13.61 -27.41
CA PRO A 34 -2.27 -14.09 -28.39
C PRO A 34 -1.00 -13.23 -28.43
N THR A 35 0.17 -13.88 -28.44
CA THR A 35 1.50 -13.22 -28.35
C THR A 35 1.87 -12.37 -29.56
N ASN A 36 1.18 -12.53 -30.70
CA ASN A 36 1.41 -11.80 -31.94
C ASN A 36 0.64 -10.46 -32.03
N ILE A 37 -0.16 -10.11 -31.02
CA ILE A 37 -0.90 -8.85 -30.98
C ILE A 37 0.05 -7.68 -30.80
N LYS A 38 -0.05 -6.66 -31.68
CA LYS A 38 0.72 -5.42 -31.56
C LYS A 38 -0.02 -4.48 -30.62
N TRP A 39 0.53 -4.21 -29.44
CA TRP A 39 -0.15 -3.38 -28.45
C TRP A 39 0.78 -2.38 -27.78
N ALA A 40 0.20 -1.36 -27.17
CA ALA A 40 0.93 -0.35 -26.41
C ALA A 40 0.21 0.09 -25.14
N VAL A 41 0.98 0.59 -24.18
CA VAL A 41 0.49 1.28 -22.98
C VAL A 41 0.63 2.78 -23.17
N ALA A 42 -0.39 3.54 -22.75
CA ALA A 42 -0.43 4.98 -22.93
C ALA A 42 -0.80 5.74 -21.65
N GLY A 43 -0.19 6.91 -21.48
CA GLY A 43 -0.37 7.78 -20.31
C GLY A 43 0.58 8.97 -20.33
N ARG A 44 0.57 9.78 -19.26
CA ARG A 44 1.33 11.04 -19.20
C ARG A 44 2.79 10.89 -18.80
N SER A 45 3.12 9.85 -18.04
CA SER A 45 4.45 9.66 -17.45
C SER A 45 5.13 8.46 -18.10
N GLU A 46 6.15 8.74 -18.92
CA GLU A 46 6.97 7.72 -19.58
C GLU A 46 7.60 6.77 -18.56
N ALA A 47 8.18 7.29 -17.49
CA ALA A 47 8.81 6.49 -16.43
C ALA A 47 7.82 5.50 -15.78
N LYS A 48 6.58 5.93 -15.48
CA LYS A 48 5.57 5.03 -14.91
C LYS A 48 5.08 4.00 -15.92
N LEU A 49 4.98 4.35 -17.20
CA LEU A 49 4.65 3.39 -18.26
C LEU A 49 5.76 2.36 -18.44
N GLN A 50 7.03 2.77 -18.37
CA GLN A 50 8.16 1.85 -18.43
C GLN A 50 8.09 0.81 -17.31
N ALA A 51 7.72 1.20 -16.09
CA ALA A 51 7.53 0.26 -14.98
C ALA A 51 6.45 -0.81 -15.29
N VAL A 52 5.31 -0.40 -15.87
CA VAL A 52 4.26 -1.33 -16.30
C VAL A 52 4.76 -2.25 -17.42
N VAL A 53 5.57 -1.74 -18.35
CA VAL A 53 6.19 -2.55 -19.42
C VAL A 53 7.16 -3.59 -18.84
N GLU A 54 8.01 -3.21 -17.89
CA GLU A 54 8.94 -4.15 -17.24
C GLU A 54 8.20 -5.23 -16.44
N GLU A 55 7.11 -4.88 -15.76
CA GLU A 55 6.26 -5.85 -15.07
C GLU A 55 5.61 -6.82 -16.07
N CYS A 56 5.09 -6.32 -17.19
CA CYS A 56 4.50 -7.15 -18.24
C CYS A 56 5.48 -8.17 -18.85
N LYS A 57 6.77 -7.80 -18.96
CA LYS A 57 7.81 -8.72 -19.46
C LYS A 57 8.03 -9.93 -18.55
N GLN A 58 7.79 -9.79 -17.25
CA GLN A 58 7.99 -10.87 -16.29
C GLN A 58 6.94 -11.98 -16.43
N PHE A 59 5.76 -11.65 -16.97
CA PHE A 59 4.65 -12.58 -17.09
C PHE A 59 4.77 -13.55 -18.27
N ASN A 60 5.37 -13.12 -19.39
CA ASN A 60 5.52 -13.95 -20.57
C ASN A 60 6.74 -13.54 -21.40
N ALA A 61 7.82 -14.34 -21.32
CA ALA A 61 9.08 -14.06 -21.99
C ALA A 61 9.01 -14.18 -23.53
N ASP A 62 8.06 -14.96 -24.06
CA ASP A 62 7.89 -15.20 -25.51
C ASP A 62 7.13 -14.07 -26.22
N ARG A 63 6.58 -13.11 -25.45
CA ARG A 63 5.82 -11.97 -25.96
C ARG A 63 6.73 -10.75 -26.12
N SER A 64 6.63 -10.07 -27.26
CA SER A 64 7.28 -8.77 -27.45
C SER A 64 6.71 -7.72 -26.48
N PRO A 65 7.55 -6.87 -25.86
CA PRO A 65 7.06 -5.87 -24.92
C PRO A 65 6.09 -4.89 -25.59
N PRO A 66 5.07 -4.39 -24.87
CA PRO A 66 4.19 -3.34 -25.38
C PRO A 66 4.98 -2.09 -25.77
N GLY A 67 4.51 -1.40 -26.81
CA GLY A 67 4.97 -0.04 -27.10
C GLY A 67 4.57 0.94 -26.00
N ILE A 68 5.23 2.10 -25.96
CA ILE A 68 4.88 3.21 -25.07
C ILE A 68 4.41 4.37 -25.94
N GLU A 69 3.25 4.94 -25.63
CA GLU A 69 2.77 6.16 -26.27
C GLU A 69 2.42 7.20 -25.19
N ILE A 70 3.08 8.36 -25.25
CA ILE A 70 2.80 9.44 -24.32
C ILE A 70 1.55 10.17 -24.80
N ALA A 71 0.54 10.25 -23.94
CA ALA A 71 -0.74 10.88 -24.24
C ALA A 71 -1.28 11.58 -23.00
N ASP A 72 -1.56 12.88 -23.15
CA ASP A 72 -2.27 13.67 -22.15
C ASP A 72 -3.73 13.85 -22.59
N ILE A 73 -4.66 13.61 -21.67
CA ILE A 73 -6.08 13.89 -21.85
C ILE A 73 -6.37 15.38 -22.07
N GLY A 74 -5.45 16.26 -21.67
CA GLY A 74 -5.50 17.69 -21.96
C GLY A 74 -5.30 18.01 -23.44
N ASP A 75 -4.50 17.20 -24.15
CA ASP A 75 -4.02 17.43 -25.52
C ASP A 75 -4.83 16.65 -26.56
N GLU A 76 -5.80 17.31 -27.18
CA GLU A 76 -6.69 16.69 -28.16
C GLU A 76 -5.98 16.24 -29.45
N GLU A 77 -4.97 16.99 -29.91
CA GLU A 77 -4.19 16.62 -31.10
C GLU A 77 -3.32 15.40 -30.82
N GLY A 78 -2.71 15.32 -29.63
CA GLY A 78 -2.01 14.14 -29.15
C GLY A 78 -2.93 12.90 -29.08
N LEU A 79 -4.14 13.06 -28.52
CA LEU A 79 -5.14 11.98 -28.50
C LEU A 79 -5.56 11.55 -29.92
N LYS A 80 -5.66 12.48 -30.86
CA LYS A 80 -5.97 12.19 -32.27
C LYS A 80 -4.86 11.43 -32.95
N ALA A 81 -3.62 11.82 -32.72
CA ALA A 81 -2.46 11.06 -33.19
C ALA A 81 -2.44 9.64 -32.62
N LEU A 82 -2.79 9.46 -31.34
CA LEU A 82 -2.90 8.14 -30.71
C LEU A 82 -4.03 7.30 -31.34
N ALA A 83 -5.23 7.87 -31.48
CA ALA A 83 -6.38 7.18 -32.03
C ALA A 83 -6.12 6.71 -33.48
N VAL A 84 -5.51 7.55 -34.32
CA VAL A 84 -5.19 7.20 -35.72
C VAL A 84 -4.14 6.08 -35.83
N LYS A 85 -3.28 5.87 -34.83
CA LYS A 85 -2.34 4.74 -34.80
C LYS A 85 -2.98 3.44 -34.33
N THR A 86 -4.19 3.50 -33.78
CA THR A 86 -4.79 2.45 -32.95
C THR A 86 -6.01 1.86 -33.65
N ARG A 87 -6.19 0.54 -33.53
CA ARG A 87 -7.43 -0.12 -33.97
C ARG A 87 -8.47 -0.19 -32.85
N VAL A 88 -8.07 -0.59 -31.65
CA VAL A 88 -8.89 -0.65 -30.44
C VAL A 88 -8.22 0.12 -29.31
N LEU A 89 -8.89 1.14 -28.79
CA LEU A 89 -8.43 1.93 -27.65
C LEU A 89 -9.26 1.56 -26.42
N LEU A 90 -8.58 1.07 -25.39
CA LEU A 90 -9.12 0.72 -24.09
C LEU A 90 -8.82 1.88 -23.14
N SER A 91 -9.84 2.63 -22.72
CA SER A 91 -9.70 3.74 -21.78
C SER A 91 -9.97 3.26 -20.36
N THR A 92 -9.02 3.51 -19.46
CA THR A 92 -9.16 3.27 -18.01
C THR A 92 -8.98 4.58 -17.23
N VAL A 93 -9.28 5.73 -17.85
CA VAL A 93 -9.06 7.07 -17.28
C VAL A 93 -10.37 7.67 -16.78
N GLY A 94 -10.69 7.45 -15.50
CA GLY A 94 -11.82 8.07 -14.81
C GLY A 94 -11.43 9.24 -13.90
N PRO A 95 -12.39 10.03 -13.39
CA PRO A 95 -13.82 10.03 -13.72
C PRO A 95 -14.10 10.48 -15.17
N TYR A 96 -14.98 9.77 -15.88
CA TYR A 96 -15.16 9.94 -17.34
C TYR A 96 -15.93 11.21 -17.69
N CYS A 97 -16.83 11.64 -16.81
CA CYS A 97 -17.56 12.90 -16.94
C CYS A 97 -16.64 14.13 -16.97
N LYS A 98 -15.41 14.01 -16.46
CA LYS A 98 -14.40 15.08 -16.49
C LYS A 98 -13.38 14.89 -17.61
N TYR A 99 -12.96 13.65 -17.86
CA TYR A 99 -11.78 13.39 -18.69
C TYR A 99 -12.04 12.54 -19.95
N GLY A 100 -13.18 11.84 -20.01
CA GLY A 100 -13.47 10.84 -21.05
C GLY A 100 -13.94 11.41 -22.38
N GLU A 101 -14.63 12.56 -22.39
CA GLU A 101 -15.31 13.06 -23.60
C GLU A 101 -14.35 13.27 -24.79
N LYS A 102 -13.18 13.86 -24.55
CA LYS A 102 -12.20 14.10 -25.63
C LYS A 102 -11.73 12.80 -26.27
N VAL A 103 -11.44 11.78 -25.46
CA VAL A 103 -11.00 10.47 -25.95
C VAL A 103 -12.12 9.81 -26.76
N PHE A 104 -13.36 9.85 -26.25
CA PHE A 104 -14.54 9.30 -26.91
C PHE A 104 -14.77 9.97 -28.27
N LYS A 105 -14.81 11.31 -28.30
CA LYS A 105 -14.97 12.13 -29.51
C LYS A 105 -13.93 11.75 -30.57
N VAL A 106 -12.66 11.78 -30.20
CA VAL A 106 -11.56 11.56 -31.13
C VAL A 106 -11.58 10.15 -31.70
N CYS A 107 -11.94 9.13 -30.90
CA CYS A 107 -12.12 7.77 -31.39
C CYS A 107 -13.31 7.67 -32.37
N ALA A 108 -14.45 8.29 -32.02
CA ALA A 108 -15.64 8.33 -32.87
C ALA A 108 -15.36 9.00 -34.22
N GLU A 109 -14.63 10.11 -34.25
CA GLU A 109 -14.29 10.84 -35.49
C GLU A 109 -13.22 10.14 -36.34
N SER A 110 -12.24 9.49 -35.70
CA SER A 110 -11.10 8.85 -36.39
C SER A 110 -11.37 7.42 -36.87
N GLY A 111 -12.53 6.84 -36.55
CA GLY A 111 -12.89 5.47 -36.91
C GLY A 111 -12.19 4.41 -36.05
N THR A 112 -11.73 4.78 -34.86
CA THR A 112 -11.03 3.91 -33.91
C THR A 112 -12.02 3.32 -32.92
N HIS A 113 -11.94 2.00 -32.69
CA HIS A 113 -12.84 1.34 -31.75
C HIS A 113 -12.50 1.76 -30.32
N TYR A 114 -13.52 2.02 -29.52
CA TYR A 114 -13.38 2.55 -28.18
C TYR A 114 -14.10 1.68 -27.18
N PHE A 115 -13.42 1.39 -26.07
CA PHE A 115 -13.99 0.68 -24.93
C PHE A 115 -13.57 1.38 -23.64
N ASP A 116 -14.47 1.43 -22.65
CA ASP A 116 -14.15 1.92 -21.32
C ASP A 116 -14.92 1.19 -20.22
N VAL A 117 -14.52 1.45 -18.97
CA VAL A 117 -15.08 0.83 -17.77
C VAL A 117 -15.84 1.84 -16.90
N THR A 118 -16.50 2.82 -17.53
CA THR A 118 -17.27 3.81 -16.77
C THR A 118 -18.50 3.17 -16.11
N GLY A 119 -18.91 3.66 -14.93
CA GLY A 119 -20.23 3.38 -14.33
C GLY A 119 -21.21 4.55 -14.49
N GLU A 120 -20.86 5.57 -15.29
CA GLU A 120 -21.56 6.85 -15.36
C GLU A 120 -22.59 6.87 -16.51
N ALA A 121 -23.75 6.22 -16.33
CA ALA A 121 -24.78 6.13 -17.38
C ALA A 121 -25.22 7.50 -17.95
N VAL A 122 -25.24 8.55 -17.11
CA VAL A 122 -25.55 9.94 -17.52
C VAL A 122 -24.55 10.48 -18.54
N TRP A 123 -23.26 10.17 -18.33
CA TRP A 123 -22.21 10.53 -19.26
C TRP A 123 -22.32 9.73 -20.55
N VAL A 124 -22.59 8.42 -20.46
CA VAL A 124 -22.81 7.55 -21.63
C VAL A 124 -23.94 8.07 -22.51
N GLY A 125 -25.09 8.40 -21.93
CA GLY A 125 -26.21 9.00 -22.67
C GLY A 125 -25.84 10.31 -23.35
N SER A 126 -25.03 11.14 -22.69
CA SER A 126 -24.50 12.38 -23.27
C SER A 126 -23.56 12.12 -24.45
N MET A 127 -22.69 11.09 -24.37
CA MET A 127 -21.77 10.74 -25.45
C MET A 127 -22.50 10.16 -26.66
N ILE A 128 -23.49 9.29 -26.44
CA ILE A 128 -24.34 8.75 -27.49
C ILE A 128 -25.01 9.90 -28.25
N LYS A 129 -25.68 10.81 -27.53
CA LYS A 129 -26.37 11.96 -28.14
C LYS A 129 -25.44 12.87 -28.95
N LYS A 130 -24.18 13.05 -28.51
CA LYS A 130 -23.22 13.94 -29.16
C LYS A 130 -22.51 13.31 -30.36
N TYR A 131 -22.20 12.01 -30.30
CA TYR A 131 -21.20 11.39 -31.17
C TYR A 131 -21.66 10.13 -31.91
N GLU A 132 -22.91 9.68 -31.73
CA GLU A 132 -23.43 8.49 -32.44
C GLU A 132 -23.37 8.66 -33.97
N ASP A 133 -23.76 9.81 -34.51
CA ASP A 133 -23.72 10.08 -35.95
C ASP A 133 -22.27 10.06 -36.49
N ALA A 134 -21.33 10.63 -35.74
CA ALA A 134 -19.91 10.61 -36.09
C ALA A 134 -19.33 9.19 -36.08
N ALA A 135 -19.67 8.39 -35.08
CA ALA A 135 -19.27 6.99 -35.00
C ALA A 135 -19.86 6.15 -36.14
N LYS A 136 -21.13 6.36 -36.49
CA LYS A 136 -21.78 5.72 -37.65
C LYS A 136 -21.08 6.10 -38.96
N ALA A 137 -20.75 7.38 -39.13
CA ALA A 137 -20.08 7.89 -40.34
C ALA A 137 -18.65 7.35 -40.51
N SER A 138 -17.87 7.28 -39.42
CA SER A 138 -16.50 6.75 -39.43
C SER A 138 -16.45 5.21 -39.40
N GLY A 139 -17.54 4.58 -38.97
CA GLY A 139 -17.66 3.15 -38.69
C GLY A 139 -17.02 2.72 -37.36
N ALA A 140 -16.63 3.65 -36.50
CA ALA A 140 -16.14 3.32 -35.15
C ALA A 140 -17.18 2.50 -34.38
N ILE A 141 -16.71 1.57 -33.56
CA ILE A 141 -17.56 0.80 -32.62
C ILE A 141 -17.23 1.37 -31.25
N MET A 142 -18.24 1.93 -30.60
CA MET A 142 -18.13 2.60 -29.33
C MET A 142 -18.85 1.75 -28.29
N VAL A 143 -18.10 1.18 -27.34
CA VAL A 143 -18.65 0.31 -26.29
C VAL A 143 -18.24 0.86 -24.92
N PRO A 144 -18.89 1.94 -24.46
CA PRO A 144 -18.68 2.42 -23.11
C PRO A 144 -19.30 1.46 -22.08
N GLN A 145 -18.88 1.57 -20.83
CA GLN A 145 -19.48 0.88 -19.67
C GLN A 145 -19.39 -0.65 -19.76
N ILE A 146 -18.19 -1.16 -20.06
CA ILE A 146 -17.85 -2.60 -20.05
C ILE A 146 -17.12 -3.01 -18.76
N GLY A 147 -17.50 -2.43 -17.62
CA GLY A 147 -16.97 -2.75 -16.30
C GLY A 147 -17.77 -3.85 -15.57
N VAL A 148 -17.41 -4.10 -14.30
CA VAL A 148 -18.17 -4.97 -13.39
C VAL A 148 -19.61 -4.50 -13.30
N GLU A 149 -19.77 -3.18 -13.25
CA GLU A 149 -21.01 -2.50 -13.44
C GLU A 149 -21.34 -2.60 -14.95
N SER A 150 -22.39 -3.36 -15.25
CA SER A 150 -23.07 -3.57 -16.53
C SER A 150 -22.67 -4.77 -17.39
N ALA A 151 -21.38 -5.04 -17.64
CA ALA A 151 -21.03 -6.13 -18.56
C ALA A 151 -21.49 -7.54 -18.10
N PRO A 152 -21.31 -7.95 -16.82
CA PRO A 152 -21.82 -9.24 -16.33
C PRO A 152 -23.34 -9.32 -16.39
N SER A 153 -24.01 -8.23 -16.03
CA SER A 153 -25.47 -8.13 -15.97
C SER A 153 -26.10 -8.22 -17.36
N ASP A 154 -25.54 -7.53 -18.35
CA ASP A 154 -25.98 -7.57 -19.75
C ASP A 154 -25.72 -8.95 -20.37
N LEU A 155 -24.53 -9.53 -20.17
CA LEU A 155 -24.21 -10.86 -20.67
C LEU A 155 -25.11 -11.95 -20.05
N ALA A 156 -25.34 -11.90 -18.74
CA ALA A 156 -26.22 -12.84 -18.06
C ALA A 156 -27.67 -12.71 -18.55
N THR A 157 -28.12 -11.49 -18.83
CA THR A 157 -29.44 -11.23 -19.41
C THR A 157 -29.56 -11.80 -20.82
N TRP A 158 -28.56 -11.56 -21.67
CA TRP A 158 -28.54 -12.08 -23.04
C TRP A 158 -28.60 -13.61 -23.06
N LEU A 159 -27.83 -14.28 -22.21
CA LEU A 159 -27.85 -15.76 -22.09
C LEU A 159 -29.18 -16.31 -21.55
N LEU A 160 -29.78 -15.61 -20.59
CA LEU A 160 -31.10 -15.97 -20.09
C LEU A 160 -32.17 -15.83 -21.18
N ALA A 161 -32.14 -14.73 -21.94
CA ALA A 161 -33.08 -14.50 -23.03
C ALA A 161 -32.87 -15.46 -24.20
N GLU A 162 -31.61 -15.82 -24.51
CA GLU A 162 -31.25 -16.87 -25.45
C GLU A 162 -31.85 -18.21 -25.04
N HIS A 163 -31.70 -18.62 -23.79
CA HIS A 163 -32.29 -19.86 -23.27
C HIS A 163 -33.82 -19.87 -23.35
N VAL A 164 -34.47 -18.76 -22.96
CA VAL A 164 -35.94 -18.65 -23.05
C VAL A 164 -36.42 -18.77 -24.51
N ARG A 165 -35.71 -18.15 -25.44
CA ARG A 165 -36.05 -18.21 -26.87
C ARG A 165 -35.80 -19.58 -27.48
N ASP A 166 -34.64 -20.18 -27.20
CA ASP A 166 -34.17 -21.36 -27.93
C ASP A 166 -34.68 -22.67 -27.29
N GLU A 167 -34.84 -22.73 -25.96
CA GLU A 167 -35.28 -23.93 -25.25
C GLU A 167 -36.77 -23.88 -24.83
N LEU A 168 -37.29 -22.69 -24.53
CA LEU A 168 -38.71 -22.52 -24.16
C LEU A 168 -39.57 -22.00 -25.32
N GLU A 169 -38.98 -21.76 -26.50
CA GLU A 169 -39.67 -21.29 -27.72
C GLU A 169 -40.54 -20.03 -27.51
N ALA A 170 -40.15 -19.15 -26.58
CA ALA A 170 -40.92 -17.98 -26.18
C ALA A 170 -40.08 -16.69 -26.16
N ASP A 171 -40.77 -15.55 -26.26
CA ASP A 171 -40.17 -14.25 -25.96
C ASP A 171 -39.89 -14.13 -24.45
N THR A 172 -38.99 -13.24 -24.05
CA THR A 172 -38.68 -12.97 -22.64
C THR A 172 -39.53 -11.81 -22.12
N LYS A 173 -40.34 -12.08 -21.09
CA LYS A 173 -41.15 -11.08 -20.40
C LYS A 173 -40.35 -10.31 -19.36
N GLU A 174 -39.56 -11.02 -18.56
CA GLU A 174 -38.91 -10.42 -17.40
C GLU A 174 -37.57 -11.08 -17.12
N VAL A 175 -36.56 -10.28 -16.79
CA VAL A 175 -35.29 -10.75 -16.23
C VAL A 175 -35.03 -10.07 -14.90
N THR A 176 -34.77 -10.88 -13.87
CA THR A 176 -34.33 -10.41 -12.57
C THR A 176 -32.92 -10.93 -12.28
N ILE A 177 -31.96 -10.03 -12.08
CA ILE A 177 -30.58 -10.34 -11.70
C ILE A 177 -30.35 -9.95 -10.23
N CYS A 178 -29.49 -10.69 -9.53
CA CYS A 178 -29.00 -10.31 -8.23
C CYS A 178 -27.48 -10.48 -8.11
N ILE A 179 -26.85 -9.52 -7.44
CA ILE A 179 -25.51 -9.70 -6.87
C ILE A 179 -25.69 -10.58 -5.64
N HIS A 180 -25.37 -11.87 -5.79
CA HIS A 180 -25.65 -12.90 -4.79
C HIS A 180 -24.57 -12.95 -3.70
N LYS A 181 -23.31 -12.79 -4.08
CA LYS A 181 -22.17 -12.64 -3.16
C LYS A 181 -21.19 -11.64 -3.74
N VAL A 182 -20.67 -10.75 -2.90
CA VAL A 182 -19.59 -9.83 -3.25
C VAL A 182 -18.61 -9.79 -2.09
N LYS A 183 -17.33 -10.06 -2.39
CA LYS A 183 -16.20 -9.91 -1.48
C LYS A 183 -15.12 -9.15 -2.24
N GLY A 184 -14.96 -7.86 -1.96
CA GLY A 184 -13.99 -6.98 -2.62
C GLY A 184 -14.13 -5.53 -2.17
N THR A 185 -13.13 -4.71 -2.48
CA THR A 185 -13.14 -3.27 -2.16
C THR A 185 -13.35 -2.42 -3.41
N LEU A 186 -14.00 -1.27 -3.25
CA LEU A 186 -14.15 -0.28 -4.32
C LEU A 186 -12.82 0.43 -4.54
N SER A 187 -12.41 0.61 -5.79
CA SER A 187 -11.20 1.36 -6.14
C SER A 187 -11.39 2.84 -5.85
N GLY A 188 -10.29 3.57 -5.60
CA GLY A 188 -10.36 5.03 -5.43
C GLY A 188 -10.97 5.75 -6.65
N GLY A 189 -10.77 5.20 -7.86
CA GLY A 189 -11.39 5.70 -9.09
C GLY A 189 -12.91 5.54 -9.15
N THR A 190 -13.42 4.40 -8.66
CA THR A 190 -14.86 4.15 -8.57
C THR A 190 -15.54 5.08 -7.55
N LEU A 191 -14.91 5.28 -6.38
CA LEU A 191 -15.43 6.23 -5.38
C LEU A 191 -15.41 7.69 -5.90
N ALA A 192 -14.35 8.09 -6.60
CA ALA A 192 -14.26 9.41 -7.22
C ALA A 192 -15.33 9.64 -8.30
N THR A 193 -15.70 8.58 -9.02
CA THR A 193 -16.77 8.56 -10.04
C THR A 193 -18.13 8.84 -9.41
N VAL A 194 -18.50 8.07 -8.36
CA VAL A 194 -19.77 8.26 -7.62
C VAL A 194 -19.86 9.67 -7.01
N LEU A 195 -18.79 10.16 -6.40
CA LEU A 195 -18.76 11.50 -5.80
C LEU A 195 -18.72 12.63 -6.84
N GLY A 196 -18.14 12.37 -8.02
CA GLY A 196 -17.98 13.34 -9.10
C GLY A 196 -19.25 13.56 -9.92
N LEU A 197 -20.15 12.58 -9.97
CA LEU A 197 -21.41 12.66 -10.74
C LEU A 197 -22.25 13.88 -10.33
N PHE A 198 -22.40 14.12 -9.03
CA PHE A 198 -23.17 15.24 -8.47
C PHE A 198 -22.47 16.61 -8.58
N ASP A 199 -21.19 16.64 -8.99
CA ASP A 199 -20.49 17.90 -9.25
C ASP A 199 -20.70 18.38 -10.69
N VAL A 200 -20.91 17.45 -11.62
CA VAL A 200 -20.93 17.73 -13.07
C VAL A 200 -22.36 17.79 -13.60
N PHE A 201 -23.25 16.93 -13.11
CA PHE A 201 -24.62 16.83 -13.61
C PHE A 201 -25.64 17.34 -12.60
N SER A 202 -26.71 17.94 -13.11
CA SER A 202 -27.89 18.30 -12.32
C SER A 202 -28.70 17.06 -11.93
N LEU A 203 -29.48 17.16 -10.85
CA LEU A 203 -30.38 16.07 -10.43
C LEU A 203 -31.43 15.73 -11.50
N SER A 204 -31.83 16.70 -12.33
CA SER A 204 -32.71 16.48 -13.48
C SER A 204 -32.06 15.62 -14.56
N GLU A 205 -30.78 15.86 -14.87
CA GLU A 205 -30.05 15.07 -15.86
C GLU A 205 -29.80 13.65 -15.37
N ILE A 206 -29.40 13.50 -14.09
CA ILE A 206 -29.23 12.20 -13.45
C ILE A 206 -30.55 11.42 -13.48
N ARG A 207 -31.66 12.06 -13.09
CA ARG A 207 -32.99 11.42 -13.12
C ARG A 207 -33.42 11.04 -14.54
N ALA A 208 -33.13 11.88 -15.53
CA ALA A 208 -33.49 11.59 -16.93
C ALA A 208 -32.68 10.41 -17.49
N ALA A 209 -31.40 10.33 -17.18
CA ALA A 209 -30.54 9.23 -17.63
C ALA A 209 -30.85 7.89 -16.96
N PHE A 210 -31.37 7.89 -15.73
CA PHE A 210 -31.85 6.69 -15.03
C PHE A 210 -33.34 6.42 -15.23
N ALA A 211 -34.02 7.14 -16.13
CA ALA A 211 -35.38 6.78 -16.50
C ALA A 211 -35.36 5.45 -17.28
N PRO A 212 -36.40 4.59 -17.12
CA PRO A 212 -36.48 3.34 -17.87
C PRO A 212 -36.38 3.59 -19.37
N TYR A 213 -35.57 2.78 -20.04
CA TYR A 213 -35.29 2.82 -21.47
C TYR A 213 -34.69 4.16 -21.95
N ALA A 214 -34.11 4.97 -21.05
CA ALA A 214 -33.56 6.29 -21.42
C ALA A 214 -32.45 6.23 -22.46
N LEU A 215 -31.64 5.16 -22.46
CA LEU A 215 -30.57 4.96 -23.43
C LEU A 215 -30.99 4.06 -24.60
N SER A 216 -32.23 3.57 -24.63
CA SER A 216 -32.74 2.77 -25.74
C SER A 216 -32.93 3.65 -26.98
N PRO A 217 -32.49 3.22 -28.18
CA PRO A 217 -32.72 3.97 -29.41
C PRO A 217 -34.21 3.95 -29.82
N THR A 218 -34.95 2.92 -29.41
CA THR A 218 -36.40 2.79 -29.65
C THR A 218 -37.20 2.94 -28.36
N PRO A 219 -38.32 3.67 -28.36
CA PRO A 219 -39.17 3.79 -27.19
C PRO A 219 -39.90 2.47 -26.89
N HIS A 220 -40.11 2.18 -25.62
CA HIS A 220 -40.91 1.05 -25.19
C HIS A 220 -42.41 1.38 -25.27
N THR A 221 -43.10 0.83 -26.27
CA THR A 221 -44.48 1.20 -26.62
C THR A 221 -45.53 0.57 -25.70
N GLU A 222 -45.26 -0.61 -25.15
CA GLU A 222 -46.20 -1.37 -24.31
C GLU A 222 -46.28 -0.82 -22.88
N LYS A 223 -45.33 0.04 -22.46
CA LYS A 223 -45.24 0.59 -21.09
C LYS A 223 -45.51 -0.47 -20.02
N PRO A 224 -44.74 -1.58 -20.01
CA PRO A 224 -45.00 -2.71 -19.14
C PRO A 224 -45.06 -2.19 -17.70
N GLU A 225 -46.11 -2.63 -17.00
CA GLU A 225 -46.32 -2.26 -15.60
C GLU A 225 -45.04 -2.63 -14.85
N ARG A 226 -44.33 -1.61 -14.32
CA ARG A 226 -43.12 -1.84 -13.50
C ARG A 226 -43.46 -2.96 -12.53
N GLN A 227 -42.60 -3.99 -12.43
CA GLN A 227 -42.71 -5.05 -11.42
C GLN A 227 -43.35 -4.47 -10.16
N SER A 228 -44.63 -4.79 -9.93
CA SER A 228 -45.40 -4.18 -8.87
C SER A 228 -44.92 -4.78 -7.55
N LEU A 229 -43.79 -4.26 -7.07
CA LEU A 229 -43.22 -4.70 -5.82
C LEU A 229 -44.24 -4.36 -4.73
N PRO A 230 -44.55 -5.30 -3.81
CA PRO A 230 -45.53 -5.06 -2.75
C PRO A 230 -45.23 -3.74 -2.03
N LEU A 231 -46.25 -3.05 -1.51
CA LEU A 231 -46.07 -1.82 -0.72
C LEU A 231 -45.06 -2.00 0.43
N ALA A 232 -44.97 -3.23 0.96
CA ALA A 232 -43.96 -3.66 1.92
C ALA A 232 -42.52 -3.51 1.39
N HIS A 233 -42.24 -3.77 0.11
CA HIS A 233 -40.91 -3.55 -0.46
C HIS A 233 -40.56 -2.06 -0.53
N ALA A 234 -41.53 -1.18 -0.82
CA ALA A 234 -41.29 0.26 -0.85
C ALA A 234 -40.95 0.85 0.54
N LEU A 235 -41.46 0.24 1.62
CA LEU A 235 -41.20 0.68 3.00
C LEU A 235 -40.01 -0.05 3.66
N PHE A 236 -39.89 -1.35 3.43
CA PHE A 236 -38.89 -2.20 4.08
C PHE A 236 -37.67 -2.51 3.20
N GLY A 237 -37.72 -2.18 1.90
CA GLY A 237 -36.59 -2.37 1.00
C GLY A 237 -36.17 -3.83 0.80
N SER A 238 -37.01 -4.79 1.18
CA SER A 238 -36.68 -6.21 1.11
C SER A 238 -37.87 -7.03 0.62
N HIS A 239 -37.60 -7.99 -0.27
CA HIS A 239 -38.57 -9.01 -0.68
C HIS A 239 -37.89 -10.37 -0.82
N TYR A 240 -38.67 -11.45 -0.87
CA TYR A 240 -38.15 -12.80 -1.02
C TYR A 240 -38.49 -13.36 -2.40
N ASN A 241 -37.49 -13.92 -3.08
CA ASN A 241 -37.62 -14.65 -4.32
C ASN A 241 -37.20 -16.11 -4.08
N PRO A 242 -38.01 -17.13 -4.47
CA PRO A 242 -37.69 -18.54 -4.22
C PRO A 242 -36.35 -19.02 -4.79
N TYR A 243 -35.89 -18.46 -5.91
CA TYR A 243 -34.66 -18.89 -6.59
C TYR A 243 -33.43 -18.06 -6.18
N LEU A 244 -33.63 -16.77 -5.91
CA LEU A 244 -32.54 -15.82 -5.63
C LEU A 244 -32.32 -15.58 -4.13
N GLY A 245 -33.31 -15.94 -3.31
CA GLY A 245 -33.32 -15.71 -1.86
C GLY A 245 -33.91 -14.34 -1.50
N ARG A 246 -33.49 -13.80 -0.36
CA ARG A 246 -33.96 -12.48 0.09
C ARG A 246 -33.15 -11.38 -0.58
N LEU A 247 -33.86 -10.45 -1.19
CA LEU A 247 -33.34 -9.41 -2.06
C LEU A 247 -33.59 -8.02 -1.45
N THR A 248 -32.72 -7.07 -1.77
CA THR A 248 -32.82 -5.64 -1.44
C THR A 248 -32.32 -4.78 -2.60
N SER A 249 -32.49 -3.46 -2.50
CA SER A 249 -32.03 -2.51 -3.51
C SER A 249 -30.53 -2.58 -3.76
N SER A 250 -30.14 -2.45 -5.02
CA SER A 250 -28.74 -2.43 -5.46
C SER A 250 -28.35 -1.04 -5.94
N MET A 251 -27.11 -0.64 -5.70
CA MET A 251 -26.55 0.61 -6.28
C MET A 251 -26.39 0.52 -7.79
N ALA A 252 -26.07 -0.67 -8.30
CA ALA A 252 -25.80 -0.90 -9.72
C ALA A 252 -27.08 -1.01 -10.56
N ASP A 253 -28.27 -1.09 -9.96
CA ASP A 253 -29.54 -1.32 -10.67
C ASP A 253 -29.80 -0.28 -11.76
N ALA A 254 -29.73 1.01 -11.43
CA ALA A 254 -30.01 2.08 -12.40
C ALA A 254 -28.95 2.17 -13.51
N THR A 255 -27.69 1.90 -13.17
CA THR A 255 -26.56 1.94 -14.11
C THR A 255 -26.64 0.76 -15.08
N ASP A 256 -26.86 -0.45 -14.58
CA ASP A 256 -26.92 -1.68 -15.37
C ASP A 256 -28.20 -1.74 -16.23
N ALA A 257 -29.34 -1.30 -15.69
CA ALA A 257 -30.60 -1.21 -16.43
C ALA A 257 -30.43 -0.37 -17.70
N ALA A 258 -29.74 0.77 -17.60
CA ALA A 258 -29.54 1.68 -18.73
C ALA A 258 -28.83 1.01 -19.92
N ILE A 259 -27.91 0.06 -19.66
CA ILE A 259 -27.21 -0.70 -20.72
C ILE A 259 -28.06 -1.85 -21.23
N VAL A 260 -28.66 -2.64 -20.33
CA VAL A 260 -29.48 -3.80 -20.72
C VAL A 260 -30.69 -3.38 -21.54
N GLU A 261 -31.37 -2.32 -21.13
CA GLU A 261 -32.51 -1.74 -21.84
C GLU A 261 -32.09 -1.12 -23.18
N ARG A 262 -30.85 -0.64 -23.30
CA ARG A 262 -30.28 -0.21 -24.58
C ARG A 262 -30.01 -1.40 -25.49
N THR A 263 -29.43 -2.49 -24.98
CA THR A 263 -29.23 -3.74 -25.74
C THR A 263 -30.55 -4.25 -26.32
N TRP A 264 -31.61 -4.26 -25.50
CA TRP A 264 -32.98 -4.58 -25.93
C TRP A 264 -33.43 -3.73 -27.13
N GLY A 265 -33.25 -2.41 -27.09
CA GLY A 265 -33.66 -1.51 -28.16
C GLY A 265 -32.76 -1.55 -29.41
N LEU A 266 -31.50 -1.98 -29.28
CA LEU A 266 -30.57 -2.09 -30.41
C LEU A 266 -30.83 -3.32 -31.30
N PHE A 267 -31.24 -4.45 -30.72
CA PHE A 267 -31.49 -5.67 -31.50
C PHE A 267 -32.51 -5.53 -32.65
N PRO A 268 -33.67 -4.89 -32.49
CA PRO A 268 -34.60 -4.73 -33.60
C PRO A 268 -34.07 -3.80 -34.70
N GLU A 269 -33.15 -2.87 -34.38
CA GLU A 269 -32.54 -1.95 -35.34
C GLU A 269 -31.41 -2.57 -36.15
N ILE A 270 -30.74 -3.60 -35.63
CA ILE A 270 -29.59 -4.25 -36.27
C ILE A 270 -30.09 -5.48 -37.05
N PRO A 271 -30.13 -5.43 -38.41
CA PRO A 271 -30.74 -6.51 -39.19
C PRO A 271 -30.13 -7.89 -38.95
N SER A 272 -28.82 -7.97 -38.70
CA SER A 272 -28.10 -9.21 -38.44
C SER A 272 -28.35 -9.80 -37.05
N ARG A 273 -28.95 -9.04 -36.13
CA ARG A 273 -29.20 -9.43 -34.73
C ARG A 273 -30.68 -9.40 -34.35
N LYS A 274 -31.56 -9.14 -35.32
CA LYS A 274 -33.01 -9.06 -35.08
C LYS A 274 -33.60 -10.35 -34.48
N ALA A 275 -33.00 -11.50 -34.78
CA ALA A 275 -33.41 -12.79 -34.22
C ALA A 275 -33.07 -12.94 -32.72
N GLU A 276 -32.16 -12.11 -32.18
CA GLU A 276 -31.77 -12.12 -30.77
C GLU A 276 -32.62 -11.16 -29.91
N TYR A 277 -33.68 -10.59 -30.49
CA TYR A 277 -34.57 -9.68 -29.78
C TYR A 277 -35.23 -10.36 -28.57
N TYR A 278 -35.30 -9.67 -27.43
CA TYR A 278 -35.82 -10.26 -26.19
C TYR A 278 -37.34 -10.31 -26.10
N GLY A 279 -38.06 -9.51 -26.90
CA GLY A 279 -39.53 -9.46 -26.87
C GLY A 279 -40.09 -8.10 -26.45
N ASN A 280 -41.35 -7.86 -26.81
CA ASN A 280 -41.99 -6.54 -26.64
C ASN A 280 -42.36 -6.22 -25.18
N LYS A 281 -42.59 -7.24 -24.33
CA LYS A 281 -42.95 -7.05 -22.92
C LYS A 281 -41.76 -7.11 -21.96
N PHE A 282 -40.54 -7.18 -22.50
CA PHE A 282 -39.32 -7.30 -21.72
C PHE A 282 -39.23 -6.22 -20.64
N VAL A 283 -38.91 -6.63 -19.41
CA VAL A 283 -38.61 -5.79 -18.25
C VAL A 283 -37.38 -6.36 -17.55
N TRP A 284 -36.50 -5.47 -17.07
CA TRP A 284 -35.29 -5.87 -16.38
C TRP A 284 -35.17 -5.23 -15.00
N LYS A 285 -34.64 -5.98 -14.03
CA LYS A 285 -34.36 -5.45 -12.69
C LYS A 285 -33.16 -6.12 -12.02
N GLN A 286 -32.42 -5.34 -11.22
CA GLN A 286 -31.32 -5.84 -10.41
C GLN A 286 -31.46 -5.58 -8.92
N TYR A 287 -31.08 -6.60 -8.15
CA TYR A 287 -31.10 -6.58 -6.70
C TYR A 287 -29.76 -7.01 -6.10
N MET A 288 -29.67 -6.88 -4.79
CA MET A 288 -28.58 -7.45 -3.99
C MET A 288 -29.17 -8.47 -3.02
N ARG A 289 -28.49 -9.60 -2.83
CA ARG A 289 -28.90 -10.57 -1.81
C ARG A 289 -28.53 -10.09 -0.41
N VAL A 290 -29.43 -10.32 0.54
CA VAL A 290 -29.21 -10.15 1.98
C VAL A 290 -29.63 -11.40 2.74
N ASP A 291 -29.05 -11.62 3.90
CA ASP A 291 -29.35 -12.81 4.69
C ASP A 291 -30.65 -12.65 5.50
N ASN A 292 -31.00 -11.42 5.89
CA ASN A 292 -32.19 -11.12 6.66
C ASN A 292 -32.84 -9.78 6.26
N TRP A 293 -34.08 -9.56 6.70
CA TRP A 293 -34.86 -8.40 6.29
C TRP A 293 -34.39 -7.08 6.93
N PHE A 294 -33.75 -7.13 8.11
CA PHE A 294 -33.14 -5.96 8.75
C PHE A 294 -31.94 -5.43 7.96
N GLN A 295 -31.09 -6.33 7.47
CA GLN A 295 -29.98 -5.97 6.58
C GLN A 295 -30.51 -5.32 5.30
N GLY A 296 -31.59 -5.88 4.72
CA GLY A 296 -32.26 -5.29 3.55
C GLY A 296 -32.81 -3.89 3.84
N LEU A 297 -33.45 -3.69 4.99
CA LEU A 297 -33.95 -2.38 5.42
C LEU A 297 -32.79 -1.36 5.54
N PHE A 298 -31.70 -1.76 6.20
CA PHE A 298 -30.55 -0.89 6.41
C PHE A 298 -29.86 -0.52 5.09
N VAL A 299 -29.68 -1.49 4.20
CA VAL A 299 -29.10 -1.24 2.86
C VAL A 299 -30.00 -0.32 2.06
N HIS A 300 -31.31 -0.62 1.96
CA HIS A 300 -32.24 0.19 1.18
C HIS A 300 -32.29 1.65 1.63
N TRP A 301 -32.51 1.88 2.93
CA TRP A 301 -32.56 3.24 3.48
C TRP A 301 -31.19 3.89 3.50
N GLY A 302 -30.12 3.13 3.73
CA GLY A 302 -28.75 3.61 3.68
C GLY A 302 -28.40 4.15 2.30
N LEU A 303 -28.76 3.44 1.22
CA LEU A 303 -28.57 3.90 -0.15
C LEU A 303 -29.41 5.15 -0.43
N LEU A 304 -30.69 5.15 -0.06
CA LEU A 304 -31.57 6.31 -0.26
C LEU A 304 -31.02 7.56 0.45
N TRP A 305 -30.67 7.45 1.74
CA TRP A 305 -30.10 8.55 2.51
C TRP A 305 -28.74 8.98 1.99
N ALA A 306 -27.86 8.05 1.61
CA ALA A 306 -26.57 8.38 1.01
C ALA A 306 -26.76 9.20 -0.28
N THR A 307 -27.69 8.82 -1.14
CA THR A 307 -28.00 9.55 -2.38
C THR A 307 -28.51 10.96 -2.07
N VAL A 308 -29.42 11.11 -1.09
CA VAL A 308 -29.96 12.40 -0.66
C VAL A 308 -28.88 13.29 -0.03
N VAL A 309 -28.05 12.74 0.87
CA VAL A 309 -26.97 13.46 1.54
C VAL A 309 -25.92 13.94 0.54
N LEU A 310 -25.49 13.06 -0.38
CA LEU A 310 -24.53 13.42 -1.43
C LEU A 310 -25.11 14.49 -2.38
N ALA A 311 -26.39 14.38 -2.73
CA ALA A 311 -27.07 15.37 -3.56
C ALA A 311 -27.18 16.75 -2.89
N LEU A 312 -27.58 16.80 -1.61
CA LEU A 312 -27.99 18.04 -0.95
C LEU A 312 -26.89 18.71 -0.11
N LEU A 313 -25.83 18.01 0.27
CA LEU A 313 -24.80 18.52 1.20
C LEU A 313 -23.40 18.55 0.55
N PRO A 314 -23.05 19.64 -0.18
CA PRO A 314 -21.71 19.84 -0.74
C PRO A 314 -20.54 19.72 0.27
N PRO A 315 -20.64 20.19 1.54
CA PRO A 315 -19.55 20.04 2.51
C PRO A 315 -19.24 18.58 2.84
N VAL A 316 -20.26 17.72 2.88
CA VAL A 316 -20.11 16.28 3.11
C VAL A 316 -19.39 15.63 1.95
N ARG A 317 -19.71 16.02 0.70
CA ARG A 317 -18.96 15.59 -0.49
C ARG A 317 -17.48 16.00 -0.41
N GLY A 318 -17.20 17.24 0.02
CA GLY A 318 -15.83 17.73 0.20
C GLY A 318 -15.04 16.93 1.24
N LEU A 319 -15.66 16.65 2.39
CA LEU A 319 -15.06 15.85 3.46
C LEU A 319 -14.81 14.40 3.02
N LEU A 320 -15.79 13.77 2.37
CA LEU A 320 -15.64 12.41 1.85
C LEU A 320 -14.52 12.34 0.80
N LYS A 321 -14.41 13.32 -0.10
CA LYS A 321 -13.30 13.39 -1.06
C LYS A 321 -11.93 13.47 -0.40
N SER A 322 -11.82 14.11 0.77
CA SER A 322 -10.57 14.18 1.53
C SER A 322 -10.20 12.86 2.24
N LEU A 323 -11.18 11.96 2.42
CA LEU A 323 -11.01 10.65 3.06
C LEU A 323 -10.83 9.50 2.06
N VAL A 324 -11.11 9.72 0.77
CA VAL A 324 -10.97 8.72 -0.29
C VAL A 324 -9.51 8.62 -0.72
N THR A 325 -9.03 7.38 -0.91
CA THR A 325 -7.68 7.07 -1.41
C THR A 325 -7.39 7.78 -2.73
N GLN A 326 -6.13 8.19 -2.96
CA GLN A 326 -5.77 8.86 -4.20
C GLN A 326 -6.12 7.97 -5.43
N PRO A 327 -6.64 8.56 -6.53
CA PRO A 327 -6.92 7.83 -7.76
C PRO A 327 -5.68 7.03 -8.22
N GLY A 328 -5.80 5.71 -8.25
CA GLY A 328 -4.70 4.80 -8.58
C GLY A 328 -4.40 3.73 -7.52
N GLY A 329 -4.89 3.91 -6.28
CA GLY A 329 -4.81 2.87 -5.24
C GLY A 329 -5.93 1.83 -5.35
N GLY A 330 -5.60 0.55 -5.16
CA GLY A 330 -6.54 -0.56 -5.01
C GLY A 330 -5.93 -1.69 -4.18
N SER A 331 -6.65 -2.79 -3.97
CA SER A 331 -6.22 -3.90 -3.11
C SER A 331 -4.89 -4.52 -3.58
N ASP A 332 -4.03 -4.94 -2.65
CA ASP A 332 -2.78 -5.66 -2.96
C ASP A 332 -3.04 -7.02 -3.60
N ARG A 333 -2.08 -7.55 -4.37
CA ARG A 333 -2.23 -8.83 -5.13
C ARG A 333 -2.73 -10.00 -4.28
N GLN A 334 -2.31 -10.08 -3.01
CA GLN A 334 -2.75 -11.16 -2.11
C GLN A 334 -4.22 -10.99 -1.69
N ALA A 335 -4.64 -9.75 -1.38
CA ALA A 335 -6.04 -9.45 -1.07
C ALA A 335 -6.96 -9.72 -2.28
N ARG A 336 -6.49 -9.44 -3.52
CA ARG A 336 -7.23 -9.73 -4.78
C ARG A 336 -7.54 -11.21 -4.99
N SER A 337 -6.64 -12.10 -4.58
CA SER A 337 -6.84 -13.56 -4.75
C SER A 337 -7.98 -14.11 -3.89
N GLU A 338 -8.37 -13.37 -2.85
CA GLU A 338 -9.50 -13.73 -1.99
C GLU A 338 -10.81 -13.03 -2.35
N GLU A 339 -10.81 -12.19 -3.38
CA GLU A 339 -12.00 -11.51 -3.89
C GLU A 339 -12.90 -12.49 -4.64
N MET A 340 -14.21 -12.23 -4.58
CA MET A 340 -15.22 -13.07 -5.24
C MET A 340 -16.42 -12.23 -5.64
N LEU A 341 -16.99 -12.53 -6.80
CA LEU A 341 -18.25 -11.99 -7.26
C LEU A 341 -19.15 -13.11 -7.79
N GLU A 342 -20.38 -13.20 -7.32
CA GLU A 342 -21.37 -14.15 -7.79
C GLU A 342 -22.65 -13.42 -8.20
N TYR A 343 -23.01 -13.51 -9.48
CA TYR A 343 -24.31 -13.12 -10.01
C TYR A 343 -25.22 -14.35 -10.12
N ARG A 344 -26.51 -14.14 -9.81
CA ARG A 344 -27.57 -15.09 -10.15
C ARG A 344 -28.71 -14.35 -10.80
N GLY A 345 -29.36 -14.96 -11.77
CA GLY A 345 -30.50 -14.37 -12.43
C GLY A 345 -31.56 -15.40 -12.79
N ILE A 346 -32.77 -14.90 -13.00
CA ILE A 346 -33.90 -15.67 -13.54
C ILE A 346 -34.52 -14.91 -14.70
N ALA A 347 -35.07 -15.65 -15.67
CA ALA A 347 -35.91 -15.12 -16.71
C ALA A 347 -37.27 -15.80 -16.76
N VAL A 348 -38.29 -15.01 -17.04
CA VAL A 348 -39.68 -15.43 -17.17
C VAL A 348 -40.10 -15.28 -18.64
N PRO A 349 -40.61 -16.36 -19.28
CA PRO A 349 -41.14 -16.27 -20.64
C PRO A 349 -42.40 -15.38 -20.73
N ASP A 350 -42.65 -14.81 -21.90
CA ASP A 350 -43.88 -14.07 -22.24
C ASP A 350 -44.97 -14.99 -22.77
N ASP A 351 -45.14 -16.12 -22.08
CA ASP A 351 -46.22 -17.08 -22.30
C ASP A 351 -46.69 -17.59 -20.93
N GLU A 352 -47.98 -17.43 -20.64
CA GLU A 352 -48.57 -17.85 -19.36
C GLU A 352 -48.71 -19.37 -19.24
N ASP A 353 -48.71 -20.10 -20.37
CA ASP A 353 -48.77 -21.55 -20.40
C ASP A 353 -47.42 -22.19 -20.02
N ILE A 354 -46.32 -21.43 -20.12
CA ILE A 354 -44.97 -21.89 -19.78
C ILE A 354 -44.65 -21.56 -18.31
N THR A 355 -44.67 -22.59 -17.47
CA THR A 355 -44.35 -22.47 -16.04
C THR A 355 -42.85 -22.51 -15.73
N GLN A 356 -42.03 -22.96 -16.68
CA GLN A 356 -40.58 -23.09 -16.54
C GLN A 356 -39.91 -21.70 -16.62
N LYS A 357 -38.85 -21.52 -15.82
CA LYS A 357 -38.02 -20.32 -15.83
C LYS A 357 -36.58 -20.68 -16.17
N ALA A 358 -35.90 -19.81 -16.90
CA ALA A 358 -34.45 -19.92 -17.10
C ALA A 358 -33.73 -19.39 -15.85
N PHE A 359 -32.66 -20.06 -15.44
CA PHE A 359 -31.83 -19.64 -14.31
C PHE A 359 -30.36 -19.58 -14.73
N VAL A 360 -29.67 -18.52 -14.33
CA VAL A 360 -28.23 -18.34 -14.56
C VAL A 360 -27.49 -18.19 -13.25
N LYS A 361 -26.32 -18.83 -13.16
CA LYS A 361 -25.33 -18.61 -12.11
C LYS A 361 -23.98 -18.30 -12.75
N ALA A 362 -23.45 -17.12 -12.46
CA ALA A 362 -22.14 -16.67 -12.89
C ALA A 362 -21.30 -16.39 -11.65
N ARG A 363 -20.23 -17.16 -11.45
CA ARG A 363 -19.30 -16.96 -10.33
C ARG A 363 -17.91 -16.67 -10.86
N TYR A 364 -17.29 -15.66 -10.29
CA TYR A 364 -15.91 -15.32 -10.48
C TYR A 364 -15.17 -15.31 -9.14
N ASP A 365 -14.03 -16.00 -9.12
CA ASP A 365 -13.08 -15.99 -8.01
C ASP A 365 -11.85 -15.23 -8.52
N GLY A 366 -11.53 -14.10 -7.89
CA GLY A 366 -10.54 -13.12 -8.36
C GLY A 366 -11.09 -11.69 -8.35
N SER A 367 -10.21 -10.72 -8.65
CA SER A 367 -10.59 -9.31 -8.53
C SER A 367 -11.63 -8.90 -9.57
N PRO A 368 -12.79 -8.35 -9.17
CA PRO A 368 -13.86 -7.97 -10.10
C PRO A 368 -13.38 -7.13 -11.28
N TYR A 369 -12.41 -6.23 -11.07
CA TYR A 369 -11.83 -5.37 -12.11
C TYR A 369 -11.10 -6.12 -13.24
N VAL A 370 -10.76 -7.39 -13.04
CA VAL A 370 -10.16 -8.27 -14.07
C VAL A 370 -11.24 -8.97 -14.89
N TRP A 371 -12.46 -9.10 -14.39
CA TRP A 371 -13.56 -9.71 -15.15
C TRP A 371 -13.99 -8.88 -16.36
N ASP A 372 -13.82 -7.56 -16.26
CA ASP A 372 -14.41 -6.49 -17.08
C ASP A 372 -14.00 -6.51 -18.57
N ILE A 373 -12.73 -6.22 -18.84
CA ILE A 373 -12.22 -5.98 -20.20
C ILE A 373 -11.69 -7.28 -20.85
N CYS A 374 -11.32 -8.23 -20.01
CA CYS A 374 -10.29 -9.20 -20.32
C CYS A 374 -10.85 -10.53 -20.81
N ARG A 375 -11.98 -10.98 -20.26
CA ARG A 375 -12.63 -12.24 -20.69
C ARG A 375 -13.62 -12.08 -21.84
N LEU A 376 -14.13 -10.88 -22.11
CA LEU A 376 -14.96 -10.63 -23.30
C LEU A 376 -14.15 -10.77 -24.60
N ILE A 377 -12.83 -10.51 -24.53
CA ILE A 377 -11.88 -10.66 -25.65
C ILE A 377 -11.61 -12.14 -25.99
N GLU A 378 -11.77 -13.07 -25.04
CA GLU A 378 -11.42 -14.49 -25.19
C GLU A 378 -12.50 -15.37 -25.83
N ARG A 379 -13.77 -14.93 -25.88
CA ARG A 379 -14.89 -15.79 -26.30
C ARG A 379 -14.91 -16.15 -27.79
N LYS A 380 -14.01 -15.60 -28.61
CA LYS A 380 -13.92 -15.95 -30.04
C LYS A 380 -13.10 -17.23 -30.34
N SER A 381 -12.48 -17.86 -29.34
CA SER A 381 -11.66 -19.09 -29.52
C SER A 381 -12.30 -20.39 -29.01
N TYR A 382 -13.46 -20.34 -28.35
CA TYR A 382 -14.07 -21.53 -27.70
C TYR A 382 -15.24 -22.17 -28.48
N SER A 383 -15.50 -21.76 -29.73
CA SER A 383 -16.56 -22.36 -30.54
C SER A 383 -16.20 -23.72 -31.17
N GLU A 384 -15.03 -24.32 -30.85
CA GLU A 384 -14.54 -25.52 -31.55
C GLU A 384 -14.12 -26.71 -30.65
N THR A 385 -14.33 -26.67 -29.32
CA THR A 385 -13.95 -27.80 -28.44
C THR A 385 -15.12 -28.44 -27.67
N PRO A 386 -15.21 -29.79 -27.63
CA PRO A 386 -16.30 -30.52 -26.97
C PRO A 386 -16.20 -30.46 -25.43
N PRO A 387 -17.34 -30.65 -24.72
CA PRO A 387 -17.57 -30.19 -23.34
C PRO A 387 -16.84 -30.96 -22.22
N HIS A 388 -15.92 -31.88 -22.53
CA HIS A 388 -15.33 -32.77 -21.53
C HIS A 388 -14.00 -32.31 -20.93
N ILE A 389 -13.48 -31.13 -21.29
CA ILE A 389 -12.26 -30.56 -20.72
C ILE A 389 -12.46 -29.06 -20.48
N ALA A 390 -13.21 -28.70 -19.43
CA ALA A 390 -13.30 -27.31 -18.95
C ALA A 390 -13.18 -27.30 -17.42
N SER A 391 -11.98 -27.04 -16.94
CA SER A 391 -11.67 -26.90 -15.51
C SER A 391 -11.88 -25.47 -15.04
N GLN A 392 -12.80 -25.30 -14.07
CA GLN A 392 -13.04 -24.14 -13.19
C GLN A 392 -13.38 -22.80 -13.89
N HIS A 393 -14.43 -22.11 -13.42
CA HIS A 393 -15.00 -20.86 -13.96
C HIS A 393 -16.06 -21.04 -15.05
N CYS A 394 -17.26 -21.50 -14.67
CA CYS A 394 -18.39 -21.68 -15.58
C CYS A 394 -19.50 -20.66 -15.36
N LEU A 395 -20.03 -20.16 -16.47
CA LEU A 395 -21.36 -19.57 -16.59
C LEU A 395 -22.31 -20.71 -16.99
N HIS A 396 -23.28 -21.03 -16.15
CA HIS A 396 -24.22 -22.11 -16.40
C HIS A 396 -25.65 -21.57 -16.44
N VAL A 397 -26.36 -21.88 -17.52
CA VAL A 397 -27.81 -21.69 -17.63
C VAL A 397 -28.47 -23.06 -17.53
N MET A 398 -29.53 -23.16 -16.73
CA MET A 398 -30.26 -24.42 -16.50
C MET A 398 -31.76 -24.12 -16.33
N ASP A 399 -32.59 -25.14 -16.57
CA ASP A 399 -34.03 -25.07 -16.30
C ASP A 399 -34.34 -25.10 -14.81
N SER A 400 -35.35 -24.32 -14.41
CA SER A 400 -35.84 -24.24 -13.03
C SER A 400 -36.26 -25.59 -12.39
N SER A 401 -36.57 -26.61 -13.20
CA SER A 401 -36.95 -27.97 -12.75
C SER A 401 -35.78 -28.76 -12.15
N THR A 402 -34.54 -28.37 -12.45
CA THR A 402 -33.30 -29.01 -11.95
C THR A 402 -32.75 -28.38 -10.67
N VAL A 403 -33.33 -27.25 -10.23
CA VAL A 403 -32.87 -26.49 -9.07
C VAL A 403 -33.77 -26.79 -7.86
N SER A 404 -33.33 -27.71 -6.99
CA SER A 404 -34.02 -28.00 -5.73
C SER A 404 -33.96 -26.79 -4.77
N PRO A 405 -35.09 -26.32 -4.20
CA PRO A 405 -35.11 -25.21 -3.22
C PRO A 405 -34.43 -25.54 -1.88
N SER A 406 -34.16 -26.82 -1.64
CA SER A 406 -33.66 -27.38 -0.39
C SER A 406 -32.51 -28.36 -0.67
N GLY A 407 -31.26 -27.92 -0.50
CA GLY A 407 -30.11 -28.77 -0.81
C GLY A 407 -28.82 -28.33 -0.16
N GLU A 408 -28.79 -28.22 1.17
CA GLU A 408 -27.55 -28.17 1.95
C GLU A 408 -27.70 -29.05 3.20
N ARG A 409 -27.57 -30.38 3.05
CA ARG A 409 -27.20 -31.28 4.15
C ARG A 409 -26.45 -32.50 3.61
N GLU A 410 -25.15 -32.55 3.87
CA GLU A 410 -24.41 -33.80 4.06
C GLU A 410 -23.58 -33.70 5.36
N PRO A 411 -23.28 -34.83 6.04
CA PRO A 411 -23.23 -34.89 7.51
C PRO A 411 -21.81 -34.86 8.09
N LEU A 412 -21.68 -34.29 9.29
CA LEU A 412 -20.47 -34.29 10.13
C LEU A 412 -20.54 -35.39 11.20
N LEU A 413 -19.41 -36.05 11.47
CA LEU A 413 -19.18 -37.09 12.49
C LEU A 413 -18.97 -36.51 13.92
N PRO A 414 -19.05 -37.34 15.00
CA PRO A 414 -19.61 -36.94 16.29
C PRO A 414 -18.59 -36.42 17.34
N ILE A 415 -19.17 -35.71 18.33
CA ILE A 415 -18.54 -35.02 19.47
C ILE A 415 -18.35 -35.99 20.66
N VAL A 416 -17.27 -35.81 21.44
CA VAL A 416 -17.07 -36.46 22.76
C VAL A 416 -17.06 -35.39 23.87
N GLU A 417 -17.76 -35.70 24.95
CA GLU A 417 -18.09 -34.85 26.12
C GLU A 417 -16.89 -34.51 27.03
N SER A 418 -16.93 -33.30 27.62
CA SER A 418 -16.04 -32.87 28.71
C SER A 418 -16.78 -32.75 30.05
N ARG A 419 -16.13 -33.13 31.16
CA ARG A 419 -16.63 -32.93 32.54
C ARG A 419 -15.76 -31.93 33.33
N PRO A 420 -16.29 -31.18 34.32
CA PRO A 420 -15.70 -29.93 34.82
C PRO A 420 -15.20 -29.98 36.28
N LYS A 421 -14.46 -28.94 36.71
CA LYS A 421 -14.36 -28.34 38.08
C LYS A 421 -13.12 -27.42 38.15
N ALA A 422 -12.96 -26.40 39.01
CA ALA A 422 -13.82 -25.52 39.79
C ALA A 422 -12.93 -24.36 40.31
N SER A 423 -13.53 -23.20 40.60
CA SER A 423 -12.94 -21.88 40.85
C SER A 423 -12.25 -21.66 42.21
N ARG A 424 -11.24 -20.77 42.29
CA ARG A 424 -10.97 -19.93 43.48
C ARG A 424 -10.53 -18.50 43.12
N ASN A 425 -11.12 -17.54 43.83
CA ASN A 425 -10.88 -16.08 43.80
C ASN A 425 -9.80 -15.65 44.81
N VAL A 426 -9.00 -14.61 44.49
CA VAL A 426 -8.37 -13.69 45.47
C VAL A 426 -8.25 -12.27 44.86
N LYS A 427 -8.50 -11.23 45.67
CA LYS A 427 -8.59 -9.79 45.31
C LYS A 427 -7.25 -9.06 45.40
N PHE A 428 -7.11 -7.98 44.61
CA PHE A 428 -6.02 -7.00 44.63
C PHE A 428 -6.38 -5.69 45.36
N SER A 429 -5.37 -4.91 45.76
CA SER A 429 -5.46 -3.49 46.11
C SER A 429 -4.70 -2.61 45.10
N ALA A 430 -5.06 -1.32 45.07
CA ALA A 430 -5.07 -0.45 43.88
C ALA A 430 -4.11 0.75 43.95
N ASN A 431 -3.50 1.10 42.78
CA ASN A 431 -3.49 2.42 42.12
C ASN A 431 -2.24 2.65 41.25
N PRO A 432 -2.41 3.07 39.97
CA PRO A 432 -1.45 3.93 39.28
C PRO A 432 -2.06 5.28 38.91
N VAL A 433 -1.20 6.31 38.92
CA VAL A 433 -1.52 7.74 38.72
C VAL A 433 -1.66 8.05 37.22
N THR A 434 -2.76 8.71 36.85
CA THR A 434 -3.05 9.22 35.49
C THR A 434 -2.74 10.71 35.40
N ARG A 435 -2.14 11.19 34.29
CA ARG A 435 -2.25 12.59 33.87
C ARG A 435 -2.54 12.70 32.37
N THR A 436 -3.70 13.27 32.08
CA THR A 436 -4.28 13.58 30.76
C THR A 436 -3.79 14.96 30.29
N ILE A 437 -3.67 15.17 28.97
CA ILE A 437 -3.28 16.43 28.33
C ILE A 437 -4.53 17.14 27.76
N GLU A 438 -4.71 18.42 28.09
CA GLU A 438 -5.59 19.37 27.41
C GLU A 438 -4.79 20.20 26.38
N PRO A 439 -5.39 20.64 25.25
CA PRO A 439 -4.70 21.45 24.26
C PRO A 439 -4.81 22.95 24.59
N ASP A 440 -3.67 23.63 24.71
CA ASP A 440 -3.59 25.06 25.05
C ASP A 440 -3.29 25.90 23.79
N THR A 441 -4.28 26.67 23.34
CA THR A 441 -4.17 27.67 22.26
C THR A 441 -3.48 28.95 22.77
N ARG A 442 -2.37 29.37 22.16
CA ARG A 442 -1.76 30.69 22.38
C ARG A 442 -1.82 31.55 21.11
N VAL A 443 -2.73 32.52 21.09
CA VAL A 443 -2.66 33.72 20.25
C VAL A 443 -2.43 34.93 21.17
N VAL A 444 -1.53 35.80 20.72
CA VAL A 444 -0.97 36.98 21.38
C VAL A 444 -2.05 38.00 21.75
N ALA A 445 -2.00 38.51 22.98
CA ALA A 445 -2.88 39.57 23.48
C ALA A 445 -2.20 40.94 23.51
N SER A 446 -2.87 41.95 22.96
CA SER A 446 -2.72 43.36 23.33
C SER A 446 -4.13 43.95 23.57
N LYS A 447 -4.39 44.39 24.80
CA LYS A 447 -5.64 45.01 25.31
C LYS A 447 -5.73 46.53 24.96
N PRO A 448 -6.77 47.29 25.36
CA PRO A 448 -8.20 47.16 25.02
C PRO A 448 -8.86 48.53 24.68
N SER A 449 -10.06 48.53 24.09
CA SER A 449 -11.07 49.56 24.36
C SER A 449 -12.49 49.03 24.17
N SER A 450 -13.36 49.54 25.03
CA SER A 450 -14.76 49.23 25.33
C SER A 450 -15.75 49.49 24.20
N VAL A 451 -16.84 48.71 24.12
CA VAL A 451 -18.22 49.11 24.49
C VAL A 451 -19.17 47.93 24.23
N ALA A 452 -20.17 47.83 25.09
CA ALA A 452 -21.02 46.69 25.38
C ALA A 452 -22.27 46.54 24.50
N VAL A 453 -22.92 45.38 24.65
CA VAL A 453 -24.32 45.16 25.10
C VAL A 453 -25.02 44.07 24.26
N GLY A 454 -25.58 43.05 24.93
CA GLY A 454 -26.76 42.31 24.44
C GLY A 454 -26.77 40.78 24.60
N ILE A 455 -26.94 40.29 25.83
CA ILE A 455 -27.45 38.94 26.24
C ILE A 455 -29.01 39.03 26.21
N PRO A 456 -29.86 37.98 25.98
CA PRO A 456 -29.82 36.67 26.67
C PRO A 456 -30.18 35.37 25.91
N SER A 457 -29.48 34.31 26.34
CA SER A 457 -29.98 33.11 27.06
C SER A 457 -31.28 32.43 26.62
N GLY A 458 -31.22 31.10 26.48
CA GLY A 458 -32.43 30.27 26.54
C GLY A 458 -32.24 28.76 26.32
N ALA A 459 -31.91 28.06 27.41
CA ALA A 459 -32.56 26.82 27.87
C ALA A 459 -32.44 25.54 27.00
N THR A 460 -31.64 24.55 27.44
CA THR A 460 -32.03 23.34 28.21
C THR A 460 -32.64 22.20 27.38
N GLY A 461 -32.12 20.98 27.63
CA GLY A 461 -33.01 19.82 27.77
C GLY A 461 -32.75 18.63 26.86
N SER A 462 -31.84 17.77 27.30
CA SER A 462 -32.04 16.31 27.43
C SER A 462 -32.46 15.47 26.22
N GLY A 463 -31.61 14.48 25.89
CA GLY A 463 -31.97 13.11 26.27
C GLY A 463 -32.05 12.05 25.17
N ALA A 464 -30.96 11.27 25.11
CA ALA A 464 -30.93 9.80 24.98
C ALA A 464 -31.24 9.10 23.64
N SER A 465 -30.30 8.25 23.23
CA SER A 465 -30.64 6.88 22.81
C SER A 465 -29.49 5.92 23.11
N ALA A 466 -29.90 4.76 23.60
CA ALA A 466 -29.09 3.64 24.04
C ALA A 466 -29.14 2.50 23.01
N LEU A 467 -28.01 1.78 22.93
CA LEU A 467 -27.84 0.32 22.79
C LEU A 467 -28.45 -0.46 21.59
N ASN A 468 -27.54 -1.01 20.76
CA ASN A 468 -27.20 -2.46 20.55
C ASN A 468 -28.32 -3.43 20.05
N THR A 469 -28.10 -4.49 19.24
CA THR A 469 -26.95 -5.40 19.01
C THR A 469 -27.25 -6.45 17.92
N ALA A 470 -26.16 -7.01 17.34
CA ALA A 470 -25.92 -8.42 16.93
C ALA A 470 -26.56 -8.99 15.64
N GLY A 471 -25.93 -9.90 14.88
CA GLY A 471 -24.66 -10.62 15.10
C GLY A 471 -24.32 -11.60 13.95
N GLY A 472 -23.04 -12.00 13.87
CA GLY A 472 -22.48 -13.04 12.99
C GLY A 472 -21.57 -13.99 13.82
N PRO A 473 -21.14 -15.14 13.27
CA PRO A 473 -20.74 -16.31 14.06
C PRO A 473 -19.33 -16.22 14.67
N PRO A 474 -19.01 -17.06 15.69
CA PRO A 474 -17.88 -16.84 16.59
C PRO A 474 -16.51 -17.18 15.97
N VAL A 475 -15.54 -16.32 16.28
CA VAL A 475 -14.16 -16.23 15.75
C VAL A 475 -13.28 -17.45 16.06
N LEU A 476 -13.65 -18.30 17.01
CA LEU A 476 -12.86 -19.47 17.41
C LEU A 476 -12.75 -20.57 16.32
N THR A 477 -13.71 -20.65 15.39
CA THR A 477 -13.70 -21.65 14.30
C THR A 477 -12.70 -21.29 13.19
N ALA A 478 -12.35 -20.00 13.06
CA ALA A 478 -11.41 -19.50 12.05
C ALA A 478 -9.94 -19.73 12.44
N LEU A 479 -9.63 -19.72 13.74
CA LEU A 479 -8.29 -19.95 14.28
C LEU A 479 -7.80 -21.39 14.11
N ASN A 480 -8.69 -22.38 14.25
CA ASN A 480 -8.33 -23.79 14.19
C ASN A 480 -8.00 -24.27 12.75
N ASN A 481 -8.58 -23.63 11.73
CA ASN A 481 -8.32 -23.94 10.33
C ASN A 481 -6.96 -23.40 9.81
N LYS A 482 -6.38 -22.37 10.46
CA LYS A 482 -5.06 -21.85 10.10
C LYS A 482 -3.89 -22.62 10.75
N LEU A 483 -4.09 -23.20 11.93
CA LEU A 483 -3.05 -24.02 12.61
C LEU A 483 -2.94 -25.44 12.06
N ARG A 484 -4.03 -26.03 11.54
CA ARG A 484 -4.04 -27.42 11.05
C ARG A 484 -3.44 -27.61 9.64
N ARG A 485 -3.29 -26.54 8.84
CA ARG A 485 -2.72 -26.62 7.48
C ARG A 485 -1.19 -26.50 7.42
N ARG A 486 -0.52 -26.23 8.55
CA ARG A 486 0.95 -26.11 8.61
C ARG A 486 1.71 -27.43 8.80
N ASN A 487 1.03 -28.55 9.11
CA ASN A 487 1.68 -29.81 9.49
C ASN A 487 1.29 -31.04 8.62
N SER A 488 1.11 -30.87 7.32
CA SER A 488 0.91 -32.03 6.43
C SER A 488 1.53 -31.82 5.04
N GLN A 489 2.83 -32.09 4.95
CA GLN A 489 3.41 -32.69 3.74
C GLN A 489 4.21 -33.93 4.17
N SER A 490 3.70 -35.09 3.77
CA SER A 490 4.31 -36.40 3.97
C SER A 490 5.59 -36.53 3.15
N ALA A 491 6.62 -37.00 3.84
CA ALA A 491 7.92 -37.36 3.32
C ALA A 491 7.87 -38.59 2.38
N VAL A 492 8.74 -38.57 1.37
CA VAL A 492 9.22 -39.76 0.63
C VAL A 492 10.76 -39.62 0.53
N PRO A 493 11.55 -40.70 0.72
CA PRO A 493 12.97 -40.58 1.03
C PRO A 493 13.82 -40.46 -0.24
N ALA A 494 14.71 -39.47 -0.28
CA ALA A 494 15.81 -39.41 -1.24
C ALA A 494 17.09 -38.98 -0.51
N LEU A 495 18.20 -39.65 -0.88
CA LEU A 495 19.48 -39.67 -0.20
C LEU A 495 20.10 -38.29 0.10
N SER A 496 20.77 -38.23 1.25
CA SER A 496 21.62 -37.12 1.71
C SER A 496 22.67 -36.67 0.68
N PRO A 497 22.96 -35.36 0.65
CA PRO A 497 24.36 -34.95 0.78
C PRO A 497 24.57 -33.91 1.89
N ALA A 498 25.66 -34.12 2.64
CA ALA A 498 26.46 -33.30 3.57
C ALA A 498 25.92 -31.97 4.17
N PRO A 499 26.28 -31.66 5.44
CA PRO A 499 25.79 -30.48 6.16
C PRO A 499 26.44 -29.19 5.64
N PHE A 500 25.64 -28.25 5.13
CA PHE A 500 26.07 -26.87 4.96
C PHE A 500 25.78 -26.08 6.24
N GLY A 501 26.84 -25.52 6.83
CA GLY A 501 26.82 -24.82 8.11
C GLY A 501 25.87 -23.62 8.17
N ALA A 502 25.36 -23.37 9.38
CA ALA A 502 24.55 -22.20 9.68
C ALA A 502 25.26 -20.91 9.24
N LYS A 503 24.61 -20.12 8.37
CA LYS A 503 25.06 -18.76 8.07
C LYS A 503 24.94 -17.90 9.34
N LEU A 504 26.03 -17.80 10.11
CA LEU A 504 26.24 -16.71 11.06
C LEU A 504 26.30 -15.40 10.26
N GLY A 505 25.39 -14.47 10.57
CA GLY A 505 25.36 -13.12 10.01
C GLY A 505 26.41 -12.22 10.66
N PRO A 506 26.54 -10.96 10.19
CA PRO A 506 27.44 -9.96 10.78
C PRO A 506 27.01 -9.63 12.22
N GLN A 507 27.96 -9.52 13.15
CA GLN A 507 27.67 -9.27 14.56
C GLN A 507 27.94 -7.78 14.88
N ARG A 508 26.87 -7.05 15.19
CA ARG A 508 26.91 -5.60 15.48
C ARG A 508 27.29 -5.32 16.93
N SER A 509 28.04 -4.25 17.18
CA SER A 509 28.44 -3.87 18.54
C SER A 509 27.40 -3.06 19.33
N THR A 510 26.46 -2.39 18.67
CA THR A 510 25.48 -1.50 19.33
C THR A 510 24.19 -2.17 19.78
N LYS A 511 23.80 -3.33 19.22
CA LYS A 511 22.58 -4.06 19.63
C LYS A 511 22.74 -5.57 19.39
N LYS A 512 22.43 -6.39 20.42
CA LYS A 512 22.24 -7.85 20.24
C LYS A 512 20.93 -8.05 19.49
N THR A 513 20.98 -8.42 18.22
CA THR A 513 19.79 -8.92 17.51
C THR A 513 19.32 -10.21 18.17
N GLU A 514 18.19 -10.19 18.87
CA GLU A 514 17.51 -11.40 19.32
C GLU A 514 17.01 -12.19 18.11
N LYS A 515 17.88 -13.04 17.58
CA LYS A 515 17.50 -14.03 16.57
C LYS A 515 16.62 -15.06 17.26
N LEU A 516 15.42 -15.33 16.73
CA LEU A 516 14.49 -16.36 17.21
C LEU A 516 15.23 -17.70 17.42
N LYS A 517 15.58 -18.01 18.67
CA LYS A 517 16.07 -19.32 19.12
C LYS A 517 14.88 -20.08 19.67
N LEU A 518 14.36 -21.03 18.90
CA LEU A 518 13.13 -21.77 19.20
C LEU A 518 13.33 -23.01 20.09
N LEU A 519 14.57 -23.32 20.49
CA LEU A 519 14.90 -24.41 21.41
C LEU A 519 16.01 -23.97 22.37
N PRO A 520 15.94 -24.32 23.67
CA PRO A 520 17.08 -24.21 24.56
C PRO A 520 18.12 -25.25 24.10
N ASN A 521 19.23 -24.78 23.54
CA ASN A 521 20.39 -25.65 23.38
C ASN A 521 21.01 -25.87 24.77
N PRO A 522 21.59 -27.06 25.02
CA PRO A 522 22.35 -27.29 26.25
C PRO A 522 23.44 -26.22 26.35
N GLU A 523 23.59 -25.67 27.57
CA GLU A 523 24.64 -24.73 27.94
C GLU A 523 25.98 -25.31 27.49
N LEU A 524 26.51 -24.75 26.40
CA LEU A 524 27.93 -24.85 26.09
C LEU A 524 28.52 -23.65 26.79
N ASP A 525 29.30 -23.93 27.84
CA ASP A 525 29.95 -22.97 28.70
C ASP A 525 30.60 -21.83 27.89
N GLU A 526 30.34 -20.58 28.29
CA GLU A 526 30.84 -19.35 27.67
C GLU A 526 32.34 -19.09 27.95
N ASP A 527 33.17 -20.13 28.07
CA ASP A 527 34.57 -20.01 28.55
C ASP A 527 35.64 -20.60 27.61
N ASP A 528 35.38 -20.72 26.30
CA ASP A 528 36.48 -20.94 25.33
C ASP A 528 36.98 -19.59 24.79
N ALA A 529 37.84 -18.96 25.60
CA ALA A 529 38.79 -17.97 25.12
C ALA A 529 39.81 -18.68 24.22
N ASP A 530 39.74 -18.45 22.90
CA ASP A 530 40.79 -18.85 21.97
C ASP A 530 42.08 -18.05 22.28
N GLU A 531 42.93 -18.59 23.16
CA GLU A 531 44.20 -18.03 23.61
C GLU A 531 45.34 -18.07 22.56
N GLU A 532 45.09 -18.35 21.27
CA GLU A 532 46.17 -18.57 20.28
C GLU A 532 46.44 -17.42 19.28
N SER A 533 45.78 -16.28 19.43
CA SER A 533 46.23 -15.03 18.80
C SER A 533 45.64 -13.88 19.59
N GLY A 534 46.41 -13.28 20.50
CA GLY A 534 46.02 -12.17 21.38
C GLY A 534 45.63 -10.84 20.70
N ARG A 535 44.92 -10.90 19.57
CA ARG A 535 44.21 -9.82 18.92
C ARG A 535 42.80 -10.33 18.64
N ASP A 536 41.79 -9.67 19.23
CA ASP A 536 40.35 -9.89 18.97
C ASP A 536 40.00 -9.54 17.51
N VAL A 537 40.42 -10.39 16.57
CA VAL A 537 40.19 -10.24 15.13
C VAL A 537 39.04 -11.17 14.72
N TYR A 538 38.01 -10.58 14.10
CA TYR A 538 36.72 -11.24 13.86
C TYR A 538 36.79 -12.36 12.81
N SER A 539 36.40 -13.60 13.13
CA SER A 539 36.56 -14.82 12.31
C SER A 539 36.01 -14.76 10.87
N GLN A 540 35.15 -13.80 10.51
CA GLN A 540 34.58 -13.65 9.16
C GLN A 540 35.41 -12.81 8.18
N TYR A 541 36.58 -12.26 8.56
CA TYR A 541 37.41 -11.46 7.62
C TYR A 541 37.86 -12.28 6.41
N THR A 542 37.94 -13.60 6.55
CA THR A 542 38.24 -14.57 5.49
C THR A 542 37.23 -14.55 4.35
N ARG A 543 36.00 -14.04 4.58
CA ARG A 543 34.95 -13.89 3.56
C ARG A 543 35.12 -12.65 2.67
N ILE A 544 36.04 -11.74 3.02
CA ILE A 544 36.34 -10.56 2.21
C ILE A 544 37.14 -11.01 0.98
N LYS A 545 36.57 -10.83 -0.21
CA LYS A 545 37.20 -11.21 -1.49
C LYS A 545 38.38 -10.31 -1.87
N ASP A 546 38.37 -9.06 -1.42
CA ASP A 546 39.41 -8.08 -1.71
C ASP A 546 40.63 -8.30 -0.79
N PRO A 547 41.83 -8.58 -1.33
CA PRO A 547 42.99 -8.95 -0.53
C PRO A 547 43.51 -7.80 0.35
N ASN A 548 43.40 -6.55 -0.11
CA ASN A 548 43.83 -5.38 0.67
C ASN A 548 42.83 -5.07 1.78
N ALA A 549 41.54 -5.08 1.47
CA ALA A 549 40.50 -4.89 2.49
C ALA A 549 40.50 -6.03 3.53
N ARG A 550 40.79 -7.27 3.13
CA ARG A 550 40.95 -8.41 4.04
C ARG A 550 42.14 -8.24 4.97
N ARG A 551 43.28 -7.78 4.44
CA ARG A 551 44.49 -7.47 5.21
C ARG A 551 44.22 -6.38 6.24
N ASP A 552 43.50 -5.32 5.85
CA ASP A 552 43.19 -4.20 6.72
C ASP A 552 42.17 -4.58 7.81
N ALA A 553 41.13 -5.33 7.45
CA ALA A 553 40.15 -5.89 8.37
C ALA A 553 40.78 -6.88 9.37
N ALA A 554 41.81 -7.63 8.97
CA ALA A 554 42.57 -8.52 9.85
C ALA A 554 43.52 -7.76 10.80
N ARG A 555 43.88 -6.51 10.46
CA ARG A 555 44.75 -5.64 11.26
C ARG A 555 43.98 -4.76 12.25
N LEU A 556 42.71 -4.46 11.97
CA LEU A 556 41.84 -3.62 12.81
C LEU A 556 41.04 -4.46 13.81
N GLY A 557 41.54 -4.56 15.04
CA GLY A 557 40.88 -5.24 16.16
C GLY A 557 39.87 -4.36 16.91
N LYS A 558 39.12 -4.96 17.84
CA LYS A 558 38.18 -4.21 18.73
C LYS A 558 38.87 -3.12 19.56
N SER A 559 40.12 -3.33 19.95
CA SER A 559 40.92 -2.39 20.75
C SER A 559 41.37 -1.13 20.00
N ASP A 560 41.37 -1.15 18.67
CA ASP A 560 41.79 0.00 17.84
C ASP A 560 40.62 0.96 17.50
N ARG A 561 39.39 0.64 17.91
CA ARG A 561 38.19 1.48 17.73
C ARG A 561 38.31 2.86 18.39
N SER A 562 38.98 2.93 19.54
CA SER A 562 39.19 4.19 20.27
C SER A 562 40.13 5.16 19.57
N LYS A 563 40.94 4.68 18.61
CA LYS A 563 41.93 5.48 17.87
C LYS A 563 41.38 6.03 16.55
N LEU A 564 40.20 5.58 16.12
CA LEU A 564 39.59 5.96 14.85
C LEU A 564 38.49 7.01 15.05
N PRO A 565 38.30 7.94 14.10
CA PRO A 565 37.21 8.90 14.17
C PRO A 565 35.85 8.20 14.08
N ARG A 566 34.84 8.84 14.67
CA ARG A 566 33.51 8.28 14.88
C ARG A 566 32.46 8.90 13.99
N VAL A 567 31.47 8.10 13.62
CA VAL A 567 30.18 8.58 13.14
C VAL A 567 29.11 8.05 14.07
N THR A 568 28.29 8.97 14.59
CA THR A 568 27.23 8.64 15.55
C THR A 568 25.90 9.19 15.05
N ALA A 569 24.89 8.33 15.02
CA ALA A 569 23.51 8.71 14.71
C ALA A 569 22.67 8.69 16.00
N TYR A 570 21.87 9.72 16.22
CA TYR A 570 21.02 9.92 17.40
C TYR A 570 19.58 10.17 16.97
N CYS A 571 18.62 9.43 17.52
CA CYS A 571 17.19 9.76 17.40
C CYS A 571 16.76 10.48 18.67
N THR A 572 16.61 11.81 18.60
CA THR A 572 16.36 12.63 19.80
C THR A 572 14.93 13.14 19.91
N ALA A 573 14.17 13.08 18.83
CA ALA A 573 12.80 13.57 18.76
C ALA A 573 11.99 12.80 17.74
N ASN A 574 10.67 12.99 17.73
CA ASN A 574 9.85 12.48 16.64
C ASN A 574 10.08 13.28 15.35
N ARG A 575 10.28 14.60 15.45
CA ARG A 575 10.51 15.50 14.32
C ARG A 575 11.39 16.71 14.69
N TYR A 576 12.07 17.31 13.71
CA TYR A 576 12.73 18.62 13.84
C TYR A 576 11.97 19.74 13.10
N ASP A 577 11.97 20.94 13.67
CA ASP A 577 11.57 22.16 12.97
C ASP A 577 12.69 22.63 12.02
N MET A 578 12.62 22.15 10.77
CA MET A 578 13.65 22.36 9.75
C MET A 578 13.86 23.83 9.38
N ASP A 579 12.80 24.65 9.38
CA ASP A 579 12.90 26.08 9.03
C ASP A 579 13.68 26.85 10.10
N SER A 580 13.35 26.62 11.37
CA SER A 580 14.06 27.24 12.50
C SER A 580 15.49 26.72 12.63
N LEU A 581 15.71 25.43 12.39
CA LEU A 581 17.02 24.79 12.39
C LEU A 581 17.93 25.38 11.29
N MET A 582 17.40 25.52 10.07
CA MET A 582 18.10 26.13 8.93
C MET A 582 18.51 27.58 9.24
N ARG A 583 17.61 28.39 9.81
CA ARG A 583 17.92 29.77 10.23
C ARG A 583 18.99 29.81 11.30
N PHE A 584 18.90 28.93 12.29
CA PHE A 584 19.90 28.81 13.35
C PHE A 584 21.29 28.46 12.83
N LEU A 585 21.38 27.48 11.92
CA LEU A 585 22.65 27.06 11.32
C LEU A 585 23.26 28.14 10.43
N LYS A 586 22.44 28.85 9.62
CA LYS A 586 22.90 30.00 8.83
C LYS A 586 23.51 31.09 9.72
N GLY A 587 22.92 31.33 10.89
CA GLY A 587 23.45 32.27 11.88
C GLY A 587 24.79 31.86 12.52
N ARG A 588 25.21 30.61 12.37
CA ARG A 588 26.47 30.06 12.92
C ARG A 588 27.61 29.98 11.91
N GLY A 589 27.43 30.44 10.67
CA GLY A 589 28.46 30.36 9.63
C GLY A 589 29.79 30.98 10.00
N LYS A 590 29.79 32.22 10.51
CA LYS A 590 31.03 32.93 10.89
C LYS A 590 31.70 32.36 12.16
N ALA A 591 30.92 31.81 13.09
CA ALA A 591 31.42 31.40 14.40
C ALA A 591 31.83 29.92 14.48
N ARG A 592 31.23 29.07 13.64
CA ARG A 592 31.35 27.60 13.69
C ARG A 592 31.62 26.96 12.33
N GLY A 593 31.81 27.76 11.28
CA GLY A 593 32.02 27.25 9.91
C GLY A 593 30.77 26.60 9.30
N ALA A 594 29.58 26.90 9.82
CA ALA A 594 28.33 26.29 9.35
C ALA A 594 27.91 26.78 7.96
N HIS A 595 27.70 25.85 7.04
CA HIS A 595 27.23 26.14 5.69
C HIS A 595 26.06 25.20 5.33
N PRO A 596 24.87 25.44 5.90
CA PRO A 596 23.75 24.52 5.76
C PRO A 596 23.19 24.47 4.34
N LYS A 597 22.95 23.26 3.85
CA LYS A 597 22.27 22.94 2.59
C LYS A 597 21.11 22.00 2.89
N LEU A 598 19.93 22.31 2.37
CA LEU A 598 18.80 21.38 2.39
C LEU A 598 18.91 20.50 1.15
N ILE A 599 18.95 19.18 1.37
CA ILE A 599 18.98 18.17 0.33
C ILE A 599 17.86 17.20 0.69
N ASP A 600 16.75 17.32 -0.03
CA ASP A 600 15.52 16.56 0.25
C ASP A 600 15.05 16.75 1.71
N GLU A 601 14.91 15.68 2.47
CA GLU A 601 14.53 15.64 3.89
C GLU A 601 15.69 15.95 4.87
N CYS A 602 16.91 16.21 4.37
CA CYS A 602 18.12 16.35 5.18
C CYS A 602 18.75 17.75 5.10
N ILE A 603 19.09 18.33 6.25
CA ILE A 603 20.00 19.49 6.33
C ILE A 603 21.42 19.01 6.57
N TYR A 604 22.27 19.18 5.57
CA TYR A 604 23.72 18.99 5.66
C TYR A 604 24.41 20.29 6.07
N THR A 605 25.32 20.25 7.03
CA THR A 605 26.25 21.36 7.31
C THR A 605 27.59 20.85 7.84
N PRO A 606 28.73 21.40 7.37
CA PRO A 606 29.96 21.33 8.16
C PRO A 606 29.73 22.07 9.48
N TYR A 607 30.31 21.60 10.58
CA TYR A 607 30.18 22.26 11.88
C TYR A 607 31.41 21.98 12.75
N ALA A 608 32.21 23.00 13.02
CA ALA A 608 33.43 22.85 13.82
C ALA A 608 33.37 23.66 15.12
N TYR A 609 33.72 23.01 16.24
CA TYR A 609 34.05 23.69 17.47
C TYR A 609 35.53 24.08 17.41
N ALA A 610 35.83 25.32 17.01
CA ALA A 610 37.21 25.76 16.80
C ALA A 610 38.14 25.48 18.02
N LYS A 611 39.34 24.95 17.74
CA LYS A 611 40.64 25.36 18.31
C LYS A 611 41.83 24.75 17.53
N ASP A 612 42.37 25.51 16.57
CA ASP A 612 43.76 26.01 16.47
C ASP A 612 44.02 26.50 15.03
N PRO A 613 44.71 27.65 14.84
CA PRO A 613 45.16 28.05 13.51
C PRO A 613 46.15 26.99 12.98
N PRO A 614 46.21 26.77 11.66
CA PRO A 614 47.12 25.77 11.11
C PRO A 614 48.56 26.08 11.55
N ARG A 615 49.23 25.10 12.16
CA ARG A 615 50.68 25.13 12.37
C ARG A 615 51.34 25.28 10.99
N ARG A 616 51.70 26.51 10.63
CA ARG A 616 52.65 26.80 9.55
C ARG A 616 53.92 26.01 9.83
N ARG A 617 54.21 25.01 9.00
CA ARG A 617 55.58 24.54 8.76
C ARG A 617 56.00 25.10 7.41
N ASP A 618 56.39 26.37 7.42
CA ASP A 618 57.31 26.90 6.41
C ASP A 618 58.64 27.18 7.13
N PRO A 619 59.79 26.74 6.58
CA PRO A 619 61.08 27.01 7.18
C PRO A 619 61.38 28.52 7.15
N VAL A 620 61.90 28.99 8.28
CA VAL A 620 62.29 30.35 8.58
C VAL A 620 63.27 30.92 7.54
N MET A 621 62.95 32.09 6.98
CA MET A 621 63.95 33.11 6.71
C MET A 621 63.53 34.45 7.33
N SER A 622 64.33 34.84 8.32
CA SER A 622 64.23 36.05 9.11
C SER A 622 64.54 37.30 8.27
N TYR A 623 63.65 38.28 8.25
CA TYR A 623 64.00 39.65 7.87
C TYR A 623 63.78 40.59 9.04
N GLN A 624 64.87 41.27 9.41
CA GLN A 624 64.95 42.23 10.48
C GLN A 624 64.88 43.64 9.88
N ARG A 625 63.86 44.39 10.30
CA ARG A 625 63.86 45.84 10.60
C ARG A 625 64.10 46.84 9.44
N ARG A 626 63.10 47.67 9.11
CA ARG A 626 62.98 49.09 9.54
C ARG A 626 61.85 49.84 8.81
N HIS A 627 61.24 50.75 9.56
CA HIS A 627 60.34 51.83 9.14
C HIS A 627 60.94 52.71 8.02
N SER A 628 60.11 53.21 7.09
CA SER A 628 59.69 54.62 7.04
C SER A 628 58.91 54.96 5.75
N THR A 629 57.78 55.63 5.96
CA THR A 629 57.06 56.65 5.15
C THR A 629 57.42 56.93 3.68
N GLY A 630 56.37 57.15 2.89
CA GLY A 630 56.33 58.20 1.85
C GLY A 630 56.07 57.66 0.45
N GLY A 631 54.87 57.93 -0.08
CA GLY A 631 54.50 57.61 -1.46
C GLY A 631 54.90 58.71 -2.44
N ALA A 632 54.88 58.35 -3.73
CA ALA A 632 54.34 59.14 -4.85
C ALA A 632 54.60 58.39 -6.18
N ASP A 633 53.55 58.36 -6.99
CA ASP A 633 53.48 58.53 -8.45
C ASP A 633 54.19 57.63 -9.49
N ASP A 634 53.32 57.27 -10.45
CA ASP A 634 53.43 57.26 -11.90
C ASP A 634 54.34 56.27 -12.68
N SER A 635 53.63 55.32 -13.30
CA SER A 635 53.52 55.06 -14.74
C SER A 635 54.76 54.97 -15.67
N PHE A 636 54.79 53.78 -16.29
CA PHE A 636 55.01 53.49 -17.73
C PHE A 636 56.42 53.14 -18.26
N VAL A 637 56.33 52.25 -19.26
CA VAL A 637 57.25 51.78 -20.33
C VAL A 637 58.39 50.78 -20.03
N ALA A 638 58.14 49.56 -20.55
CA ALA A 638 58.87 48.91 -21.66
C ALA A 638 60.16 48.08 -21.46
N LEU A 639 60.04 46.88 -22.05
CA LEU A 639 61.00 46.13 -22.90
C LEU A 639 61.96 45.12 -22.24
N ASP A 640 61.62 43.86 -22.56
CA ASP A 640 62.43 42.63 -22.76
C ASP A 640 63.72 42.85 -23.59
N PRO A 641 64.57 41.82 -23.87
CA PRO A 641 64.93 40.57 -23.17
C PRO A 641 66.48 40.37 -23.13
N ASP A 642 67.01 39.32 -22.46
CA ASP A 642 68.05 38.46 -23.06
C ASP A 642 68.57 37.28 -22.17
N ARG A 643 68.66 36.11 -22.85
CA ARG A 643 69.76 35.12 -22.92
C ARG A 643 70.03 34.03 -21.85
N HIS A 644 69.90 32.77 -22.37
CA HIS A 644 70.86 31.63 -22.41
C HIS A 644 71.35 31.01 -21.08
N ASN A 645 71.72 29.72 -20.92
CA ASN A 645 72.03 28.56 -21.77
C ASN A 645 72.10 27.31 -20.84
N SER A 646 71.60 26.12 -21.21
CA SER A 646 72.32 24.89 -21.64
C SER A 646 73.15 24.05 -20.62
N GLY A 647 73.04 22.71 -20.74
CA GLY A 647 74.04 21.67 -20.35
C GLY A 647 73.40 20.53 -19.55
N TYR A 648 73.06 19.32 -20.06
CA TYR A 648 73.75 18.21 -20.78
C TYR A 648 74.67 17.31 -19.91
N GLY A 649 74.46 15.98 -19.99
CA GLY A 649 75.33 14.86 -19.55
C GLY A 649 74.57 13.74 -18.81
N ASP A 650 74.32 12.54 -19.38
CA ASP A 650 75.21 11.36 -19.62
C ASP A 650 75.71 10.69 -18.32
N GLU A 651 75.88 9.37 -18.12
CA GLU A 651 75.83 8.12 -18.91
C GLU A 651 76.01 6.90 -17.96
N PHE A 652 75.61 5.69 -18.41
CA PHE A 652 76.15 4.32 -18.18
C PHE A 652 76.37 3.74 -16.75
N ALA A 653 75.82 2.58 -16.35
CA ALA A 653 75.84 1.17 -16.84
C ALA A 653 76.94 0.29 -16.18
N THR A 654 76.52 -0.83 -15.57
CA THR A 654 76.92 -2.26 -15.77
C THR A 654 77.42 -2.84 -14.44
N SER A 655 77.33 -4.12 -14.05
CA SER A 655 77.46 -5.41 -14.77
C SER A 655 76.96 -6.56 -13.84
N GLU A 656 76.20 -7.56 -14.33
CA GLU A 656 76.63 -8.99 -14.58
C GLU A 656 76.68 -9.89 -13.31
N HIS A 657 76.33 -11.18 -13.25
CA HIS A 657 76.22 -12.26 -14.25
C HIS A 657 75.43 -13.48 -13.67
N ASP A 658 74.69 -14.17 -14.55
CA ASP A 658 74.29 -15.60 -14.68
C ASP A 658 74.42 -16.65 -13.55
N ILE A 659 73.42 -17.53 -13.41
CA ILE A 659 73.33 -18.92 -13.96
C ILE A 659 72.03 -19.61 -13.47
N ALA A 660 71.51 -20.51 -14.31
CA ALA A 660 70.16 -21.06 -14.40
C ALA A 660 69.83 -22.31 -13.56
N THR A 661 68.52 -22.67 -13.61
CA THR A 661 67.86 -23.98 -13.38
C THR A 661 67.80 -24.43 -11.90
N ASP A 662 66.74 -25.02 -11.34
CA ASP A 662 65.60 -25.77 -11.84
C ASP A 662 64.47 -25.75 -10.78
N GLN A 663 63.23 -26.05 -11.16
CA GLN A 663 62.05 -26.01 -10.27
C GLN A 663 61.88 -27.28 -9.40
N ILE A 664 61.03 -27.10 -8.37
CA ILE A 664 60.21 -28.05 -7.58
C ILE A 664 60.86 -28.63 -6.29
N ILE A 665 60.35 -28.21 -5.10
CA ILE A 665 59.46 -28.94 -4.16
C ILE A 665 59.45 -28.20 -2.79
N GLU A 666 58.26 -28.17 -2.19
CA GLU A 666 57.88 -27.73 -0.84
C GLU A 666 58.77 -28.29 0.27
N GLU A 667 59.19 -27.42 1.20
CA GLU A 667 59.19 -27.63 2.66
C GLU A 667 59.98 -26.48 3.31
N ASP A 668 59.28 -25.54 3.95
CA ASP A 668 59.75 -24.92 5.19
C ASP A 668 58.62 -24.09 5.82
N LEU A 669 57.60 -24.83 6.30
CA LEU A 669 56.78 -24.41 7.42
C LEU A 669 57.44 -24.97 8.69
N LEU A 670 58.17 -24.12 9.43
CA LEU A 670 58.07 -23.92 10.89
C LEU A 670 59.34 -23.28 11.47
N GLY A 671 59.25 -21.96 11.72
CA GLY A 671 59.66 -21.36 12.99
C GLY A 671 61.13 -21.05 13.24
N ALA A 672 61.44 -19.75 13.37
CA ALA A 672 62.24 -19.27 14.50
C ALA A 672 62.09 -17.74 14.72
N SER A 673 61.64 -17.42 15.93
CA SER A 673 61.96 -16.24 16.75
C SER A 673 61.47 -14.85 16.34
N ILE A 674 60.33 -14.51 16.97
CA ILE A 674 59.96 -13.19 17.48
C ILE A 674 61.18 -12.49 18.11
N ASN A 675 61.51 -11.29 17.63
CA ASN A 675 61.90 -10.16 18.46
C ASN A 675 61.85 -8.85 17.66
N ASN A 676 61.08 -7.89 18.18
CA ASN A 676 61.02 -6.47 17.81
C ASN A 676 60.50 -6.12 16.40
N VAL A 677 59.17 -6.10 16.26
CA VAL A 677 58.50 -5.12 15.39
C VAL A 677 57.64 -4.26 16.30
N GLY A 678 58.15 -3.08 16.64
CA GLY A 678 57.35 -2.03 17.28
C GLY A 678 56.14 -1.68 16.42
N ASP A 679 55.09 -1.21 17.09
CA ASP A 679 53.81 -0.75 16.55
C ASP A 679 53.92 -0.06 15.18
N VAL A 680 53.87 -0.83 14.09
CA VAL A 680 53.53 -0.30 12.78
C VAL A 680 52.01 -0.20 12.76
N VAL A 681 51.51 0.92 13.31
CA VAL A 681 50.15 1.38 13.02
C VAL A 681 50.01 1.36 11.49
N PRO A 682 49.04 0.65 10.91
CA PRO A 682 48.86 0.68 9.46
C PRO A 682 48.62 2.13 9.03
N ASP A 683 49.15 2.52 7.86
CA ASP A 683 49.13 3.87 7.29
C ASP A 683 47.71 4.28 6.85
N PHE A 684 46.77 4.28 7.80
CA PHE A 684 45.40 4.72 7.62
C PHE A 684 45.32 6.21 7.85
N ASP A 685 44.71 6.92 6.89
CA ASP A 685 44.46 8.33 7.04
C ASP A 685 43.23 8.53 7.96
N THR A 686 43.50 8.92 9.20
CA THR A 686 42.50 9.14 10.26
C THR A 686 42.23 10.62 10.53
N GLN A 687 42.86 11.53 9.77
CA GLN A 687 42.70 12.96 10.00
C GLN A 687 41.34 13.46 9.50
N VAL A 688 40.49 13.89 10.43
CA VAL A 688 39.22 14.57 10.17
C VAL A 688 39.49 16.05 9.88
N HIS A 689 39.23 16.50 8.65
CA HIS A 689 39.46 17.89 8.26
C HIS A 689 38.40 18.84 8.82
N THR A 690 37.13 18.46 8.75
CA THR A 690 36.01 19.26 9.26
C THR A 690 34.89 18.31 9.67
N PRO A 691 34.39 18.39 10.92
CA PRO A 691 33.24 17.59 11.33
C PRO A 691 31.99 18.01 10.54
N GLU A 692 31.15 17.04 10.22
CA GLU A 692 29.97 17.23 9.39
C GLU A 692 28.73 16.71 10.13
N VAL A 693 27.60 17.38 9.92
CA VAL A 693 26.33 17.04 10.56
C VAL A 693 25.24 16.94 9.51
N PHE A 694 24.44 15.90 9.62
CA PHE A 694 23.26 15.62 8.81
C PHE A 694 22.04 15.56 9.73
N LEU A 695 21.06 16.44 9.53
CA LEU A 695 19.85 16.54 10.34
C LEU A 695 18.66 16.17 9.48
N PHE A 696 17.97 15.08 9.82
CA PHE A 696 16.81 14.58 9.10
C PHE A 696 15.53 15.11 9.74
N ASP A 697 14.53 15.43 8.91
CA ASP A 697 13.29 16.05 9.38
C ASP A 697 12.53 15.15 10.39
N TYR A 698 12.64 13.83 10.27
CA TYR A 698 12.06 12.81 11.17
C TYR A 698 12.81 12.63 12.50
N GLY A 699 13.55 13.66 12.95
CA GLY A 699 14.07 13.76 14.32
C GLY A 699 15.37 13.00 14.59
N VAL A 700 16.13 12.69 13.53
CA VAL A 700 17.40 11.97 13.62
C VAL A 700 18.55 12.86 13.17
N VAL A 701 19.67 12.80 13.90
CA VAL A 701 20.90 13.54 13.58
C VAL A 701 22.07 12.58 13.46
N VAL A 702 22.84 12.69 12.38
CA VAL A 702 24.07 11.92 12.14
C VAL A 702 25.25 12.87 12.16
N ILE A 703 26.22 12.60 13.03
CA ILE A 703 27.38 13.43 13.29
C ILE A 703 28.64 12.68 12.91
N TRP A 704 29.47 13.27 12.05
CA TRP A 704 30.74 12.71 11.59
C TRP A 704 31.91 13.48 12.19
N GLY A 705 32.78 12.77 12.90
CA GLY A 705 34.11 13.27 13.30
C GLY A 705 34.12 14.25 14.46
N MET A 706 33.04 14.33 15.26
CA MET A 706 33.04 15.05 16.54
C MET A 706 33.46 14.11 17.68
N SER A 707 34.02 14.68 18.76
CA SER A 707 34.19 13.96 20.03
C SER A 707 32.88 13.87 20.82
N GLU A 708 32.75 12.92 21.74
CA GLU A 708 31.52 12.73 22.55
C GLU A 708 31.07 14.02 23.26
N SER A 709 32.02 14.79 23.79
CA SER A 709 31.74 16.06 24.47
C SER A 709 31.24 17.16 23.52
N GLU A 710 31.65 17.12 22.26
CA GLU A 710 31.19 18.04 21.21
C GLU A 710 29.82 17.64 20.69
N GLU A 711 29.58 16.33 20.50
CA GLU A 711 28.28 15.77 20.16
C GLU A 711 27.23 16.16 21.21
N ALA A 712 27.49 15.87 22.50
CA ALA A 712 26.57 16.23 23.59
C ALA A 712 26.26 17.73 23.64
N ARG A 713 27.25 18.58 23.35
CA ARG A 713 27.05 20.04 23.27
C ARG A 713 26.20 20.43 22.06
N PHE A 714 26.39 19.77 20.92
CA PHE A 714 25.61 20.00 19.72
C PHE A 714 24.14 19.60 19.91
N LEU A 715 23.90 18.39 20.45
CA LEU A 715 22.55 17.89 20.78
C LEU A 715 21.81 18.86 21.72
N LYS A 716 22.50 19.39 22.74
CA LYS A 716 21.93 20.41 23.64
C LYS A 716 21.51 21.67 22.88
N HIS A 717 22.24 22.11 21.86
CA HIS A 717 21.89 23.31 21.09
C HIS A 717 20.70 23.10 20.14
N ILE A 718 20.56 21.91 19.56
CA ILE A 718 19.43 21.61 18.65
C ILE A 718 18.14 21.27 19.41
N SER A 719 18.23 20.95 20.71
CA SER A 719 17.08 20.53 21.52
C SER A 719 15.88 21.49 21.56
N LYS A 720 16.09 22.77 21.27
CA LYS A 720 15.02 23.78 21.16
C LYS A 720 14.21 23.71 19.86
N PHE A 721 14.66 22.91 18.89
CA PHE A 721 14.00 22.67 17.61
C PHE A 721 13.38 21.27 17.53
N GLU A 722 13.46 20.50 18.62
CA GLU A 722 12.85 19.18 18.78
C GLU A 722 11.35 19.32 18.99
N GLN A 723 10.56 18.69 18.12
CA GLN A 723 9.11 18.51 18.30
C GLN A 723 8.88 17.10 18.83
N GLU A 724 8.12 16.98 19.92
CA GLU A 724 7.92 15.70 20.63
C GLU A 724 9.26 15.06 21.01
N LYS A 725 9.99 15.79 21.86
CA LYS A 725 11.30 15.36 22.35
C LYS A 725 11.20 14.03 23.11
N LEU A 726 12.10 13.10 22.79
CA LEU A 726 12.20 11.81 23.48
C LEU A 726 12.82 11.97 24.87
N ALA A 727 12.42 11.11 25.80
CA ALA A 727 13.06 11.05 27.12
C ALA A 727 14.52 10.58 26.94
N PRO A 728 15.45 10.95 27.85
CA PRO A 728 16.85 10.55 27.74
C PRO A 728 17.06 9.04 27.62
N ASP A 729 16.18 8.24 28.22
CA ASP A 729 16.22 6.77 28.18
C ASP A 729 15.68 6.19 26.86
N ASP A 730 14.88 6.95 26.10
CA ASP A 730 14.31 6.56 24.81
C ASP A 730 15.17 7.04 23.61
N VAL A 731 16.29 7.72 23.87
CA VAL A 731 17.19 8.21 22.81
C VAL A 731 18.01 7.04 22.28
N GLU A 732 17.58 6.54 21.13
CA GLU A 732 18.29 5.50 20.39
C GLU A 732 19.55 6.05 19.71
N THR A 733 20.62 5.25 19.69
CA THR A 733 21.90 5.65 19.09
C THR A 733 22.56 4.54 18.27
N GLU A 734 23.29 4.93 17.25
CA GLU A 734 24.11 4.03 16.44
C GLU A 734 25.50 4.59 16.26
N GLN A 735 26.51 3.76 16.51
CA GLN A 735 27.91 4.18 16.63
C GLN A 735 28.79 3.33 15.70
N PHE A 736 29.54 4.02 14.85
CA PHE A 736 30.49 3.42 13.93
C PHE A 736 31.80 4.21 13.95
N ASN A 737 32.87 3.58 13.50
CA ASN A 737 34.16 4.23 13.29
C ASN A 737 34.46 4.31 11.79
N PHE A 738 35.29 5.25 11.36
CA PHE A 738 35.65 5.34 9.94
C PHE A 738 37.12 5.69 9.72
N TYR A 739 37.64 5.42 8.52
CA TYR A 739 38.96 5.86 8.08
C TYR A 739 38.99 6.05 6.57
N TYR A 740 40.01 6.77 6.09
CA TYR A 740 40.17 7.06 4.66
C TYR A 740 41.21 6.13 4.02
N THR A 741 40.87 5.59 2.85
CA THR A 741 41.76 4.75 2.04
C THR A 741 41.47 4.91 0.56
N LYS A 742 42.53 4.96 -0.26
CA LYS A 742 42.41 5.02 -1.73
C LYS A 742 42.48 3.64 -2.38
N GLU A 743 42.80 2.60 -1.60
CA GLU A 743 43.13 1.27 -2.10
C GLU A 743 41.90 0.46 -2.56
N TYR A 744 40.71 0.78 -2.05
CA TYR A 744 39.45 0.09 -2.40
C TYR A 744 38.21 0.99 -2.22
N GLN A 745 37.06 0.51 -2.70
CA GLN A 745 35.78 1.22 -2.64
C GLN A 745 35.23 1.31 -1.21
N ALA A 746 34.36 2.30 -0.96
CA ALA A 746 33.70 2.50 0.33
C ALA A 746 32.88 1.27 0.72
N ARG A 747 33.13 0.73 1.91
CA ARG A 747 32.52 -0.49 2.44
C ARG A 747 32.32 -0.37 3.95
N ILE A 748 31.37 -1.14 4.47
CA ILE A 748 31.15 -1.28 5.91
C ILE A 748 31.53 -2.70 6.34
N TYR A 749 32.34 -2.81 7.38
CA TYR A 749 32.75 -4.10 7.94
C TYR A 749 33.18 -3.93 9.40
N ASN A 750 32.66 -4.78 10.29
CA ASN A 750 33.00 -4.76 11.73
C ASN A 750 32.82 -3.37 12.37
N ASP A 751 31.74 -2.70 11.99
CA ASP A 751 31.39 -1.34 12.39
C ASP A 751 32.43 -0.26 11.99
N PHE A 752 33.34 -0.61 11.08
CA PHE A 752 34.23 0.32 10.39
C PHE A 752 33.68 0.67 9.01
N ILE A 753 33.62 1.97 8.72
CA ILE A 753 33.23 2.51 7.42
C ILE A 753 34.49 3.01 6.71
N THR A 754 34.73 2.53 5.50
CA THR A 754 35.85 3.00 4.69
C THR A 754 35.39 4.06 3.70
N LEU A 755 36.15 5.15 3.58
CA LEU A 755 35.84 6.25 2.67
C LEU A 755 37.04 6.54 1.75
N ARG A 756 36.77 6.84 0.48
CA ARG A 756 37.82 7.16 -0.50
C ARG A 756 38.24 8.62 -0.47
N ASP A 757 37.24 9.50 -0.45
CA ASP A 757 37.44 10.95 -0.56
C ASP A 757 36.94 11.66 0.70
N LYS A 758 37.79 12.54 1.26
CA LYS A 758 37.47 13.29 2.49
C LYS A 758 36.36 14.31 2.32
N ASN A 759 36.27 14.90 1.12
CA ASN A 759 35.38 16.03 0.82
C ASN A 759 34.06 15.61 0.16
N ASN A 760 33.86 14.32 -0.10
CA ASN A 760 32.64 13.84 -0.75
C ASN A 760 31.51 13.64 0.28
N TYR A 761 30.85 14.75 0.61
CA TYR A 761 29.74 14.74 1.56
C TYR A 761 28.52 13.95 1.04
N MET A 762 28.38 13.75 -0.27
CA MET A 762 27.26 12.98 -0.85
C MET A 762 27.37 11.48 -0.53
N THR A 763 28.58 10.91 -0.52
CA THR A 763 28.79 9.53 -0.05
C THR A 763 28.47 9.39 1.44
N LYS A 764 28.85 10.39 2.25
CA LYS A 764 28.51 10.43 3.68
C LYS A 764 27.01 10.62 3.91
N LEU A 765 26.32 11.38 3.05
CA LEU A 765 24.87 11.56 3.08
C LEU A 765 24.15 10.23 2.84
N ALA A 766 24.55 9.48 1.81
CA ALA A 766 23.98 8.15 1.52
C ALA A 766 24.13 7.18 2.70
N ILE A 767 25.31 7.14 3.31
CA ILE A 767 25.56 6.34 4.52
C ILE A 767 24.72 6.86 5.70
N SER A 768 24.61 8.18 5.86
CA SER A 768 23.83 8.81 6.92
C SER A 768 22.34 8.51 6.82
N HIS A 769 21.74 8.42 5.62
CA HIS A 769 20.36 7.96 5.46
C HIS A 769 20.16 6.55 6.01
N ALA A 770 21.02 5.60 5.64
CA ALA A 770 20.91 4.21 6.13
C ALA A 770 21.09 4.12 7.66
N LEU A 771 22.03 4.90 8.22
CA LEU A 771 22.22 4.99 9.67
C LEU A 771 21.00 5.61 10.35
N ALA A 772 20.44 6.68 9.79
CA ALA A 772 19.28 7.36 10.35
C ALA A 772 18.03 6.47 10.35
N GLN A 773 17.80 5.73 9.26
CA GLN A 773 16.76 4.70 9.16
C GLN A 773 16.91 3.62 10.24
N SER A 774 18.15 3.21 10.55
CA SER A 774 18.41 2.17 11.56
C SER A 774 18.04 2.64 12.94
N VAL A 775 18.44 3.86 13.32
CA VAL A 775 18.16 4.40 14.65
C VAL A 775 16.65 4.60 14.83
N LYS A 776 15.96 5.13 13.81
CA LYS A 776 14.51 5.34 13.86
C LYS A 776 13.76 4.00 13.95
N THR A 777 14.23 2.97 13.24
CA THR A 777 13.68 1.61 13.35
C THR A 777 13.86 1.07 14.78
N SER A 778 15.02 1.29 15.40
CA SER A 778 15.27 0.90 16.80
C SER A 778 14.26 1.52 17.76
N LEU A 779 13.88 2.79 17.56
CA LEU A 779 12.86 3.45 18.38
C LEU A 779 11.50 2.75 18.27
N PHE A 780 11.08 2.40 17.06
CA PHE A 780 9.81 1.69 16.87
C PHE A 780 9.85 0.25 17.41
N GLU A 781 10.99 -0.43 17.32
CA GLU A 781 11.19 -1.76 17.90
C GLU A 781 10.96 -1.71 19.43
N GLU A 782 11.46 -0.68 20.11
CA GLU A 782 11.30 -0.52 21.56
C GLU A 782 9.84 -0.21 21.94
N LEU A 783 9.20 0.72 21.21
CA LEU A 783 7.79 1.06 21.43
C LEU A 783 6.87 -0.16 21.25
N ILE A 784 7.13 -0.98 20.24
CA ILE A 784 6.39 -2.22 20.02
C ILE A 784 6.71 -3.24 21.11
N SER A 785 7.97 -3.39 21.50
CA SER A 785 8.37 -4.35 22.56
C SER A 785 7.72 -4.01 23.90
N SER A 786 7.65 -2.73 24.26
CA SER A 786 6.92 -2.23 25.44
C SER A 786 5.41 -2.53 25.36
N THR A 787 4.81 -2.38 24.17
CA THR A 787 3.40 -2.71 23.93
C THR A 787 3.15 -4.21 24.06
N ILE A 788 4.05 -5.04 23.53
CA ILE A 788 3.99 -6.51 23.65
C ILE A 788 4.08 -6.90 25.13
N GLU A 789 5.03 -6.34 25.86
CA GLU A 789 5.24 -6.61 27.28
C GLU A 789 3.99 -6.26 28.11
N THR A 790 3.32 -5.17 27.76
CA THR A 790 2.03 -4.78 28.38
C THR A 790 0.89 -5.73 28.03
N CYS A 791 0.90 -6.32 26.83
CA CYS A 791 -0.17 -7.18 26.34
C CYS A 791 0.06 -8.69 26.56
N LYS A 792 1.28 -9.12 26.91
CA LYS A 792 1.68 -10.55 26.95
C LYS A 792 0.86 -11.39 27.92
N ASP A 793 0.42 -10.78 29.02
CA ASP A 793 -0.31 -11.49 30.08
C ASP A 793 -1.80 -11.61 29.77
N ILE A 794 -2.32 -10.85 28.79
CA ILE A 794 -3.74 -10.82 28.46
C ILE A 794 -4.23 -12.20 27.98
N PRO A 795 -3.58 -12.89 27.02
CA PRO A 795 -3.98 -14.24 26.60
C PRO A 795 -3.95 -15.23 27.78
N THR A 796 -2.92 -15.15 28.62
CA THR A 796 -2.74 -16.03 29.79
C THR A 796 -3.84 -15.79 30.82
N GLN A 797 -4.21 -14.54 31.10
CA GLN A 797 -5.30 -14.19 32.00
C GLN A 797 -6.65 -14.68 31.47
N ILE A 798 -6.90 -14.60 30.16
CA ILE A 798 -8.13 -15.11 29.54
C ILE A 798 -8.20 -16.63 29.64
N ALA A 799 -7.11 -17.32 29.31
CA ALA A 799 -7.02 -18.76 29.38
C ALA A 799 -7.24 -19.29 30.82
N LEU A 800 -6.74 -18.57 31.83
CA LEU A 800 -6.82 -19.00 33.24
C LEU A 800 -8.11 -18.57 33.94
N THR A 801 -8.64 -17.37 33.66
CA THR A 801 -9.74 -16.78 34.44
C THR A 801 -11.06 -16.70 33.68
N GLY A 802 -11.04 -16.80 32.35
CA GLY A 802 -12.22 -16.65 31.48
C GLY A 802 -12.87 -15.26 31.52
N LYS A 803 -12.25 -14.27 32.20
CA LYS A 803 -12.73 -12.90 32.30
C LYS A 803 -11.59 -11.93 32.01
N ILE A 804 -11.86 -10.90 31.23
CA ILE A 804 -10.88 -9.87 30.91
C ILE A 804 -10.92 -8.82 32.02
N ALA A 805 -9.79 -8.59 32.70
CA ALA A 805 -9.65 -7.57 33.76
C ALA A 805 -9.41 -6.15 33.20
N LEU A 806 -9.92 -5.85 32.00
CA LEU A 806 -9.83 -4.55 31.34
C LEU A 806 -11.24 -4.07 30.99
N SER A 807 -11.51 -2.80 31.27
CA SER A 807 -12.76 -2.14 30.86
C SER A 807 -12.81 -1.94 29.35
N ARG A 808 -14.02 -1.84 28.79
CA ARG A 808 -14.23 -1.52 27.36
C ARG A 808 -13.52 -0.23 26.93
N SER A 809 -13.46 0.76 27.82
CA SER A 809 -12.76 2.02 27.56
C SER A 809 -11.25 1.80 27.45
N GLN A 810 -10.67 0.98 28.33
CA GLN A 810 -9.22 0.66 28.30
C GLN A 810 -8.85 -0.11 27.04
N ILE A 811 -9.65 -1.09 26.61
CA ILE A 811 -9.40 -1.83 25.37
C ILE A 811 -9.51 -0.93 24.15
N ASN A 812 -10.53 -0.07 24.07
CA ASN A 812 -10.65 0.89 22.97
C ASN A 812 -9.50 1.91 22.97
N MET A 813 -9.00 2.31 24.15
CA MET A 813 -7.85 3.20 24.28
C MET A 813 -6.57 2.54 23.74
N GLN A 814 -6.31 1.27 24.12
CA GLN A 814 -5.18 0.49 23.61
C GLN A 814 -5.28 0.25 22.09
N ILE A 815 -6.47 0.00 21.56
CA ILE A 815 -6.69 -0.10 20.10
C ILE A 815 -6.36 1.24 19.42
N GLY A 816 -6.75 2.36 20.03
CA GLY A 816 -6.41 3.70 19.55
C GLY A 816 -4.90 3.95 19.55
N GLU A 817 -4.22 3.62 20.65
CA GLU A 817 -2.76 3.74 20.79
C GLU A 817 -2.02 2.89 19.75
N LEU A 818 -2.43 1.63 19.55
CA LEU A 818 -1.86 0.76 18.54
C LEU A 818 -2.09 1.29 17.12
N PHE A 819 -3.27 1.87 16.86
CA PHE A 819 -3.57 2.47 15.56
C PHE A 819 -2.72 3.72 15.31
N ILE A 820 -2.50 4.56 16.32
CA ILE A 820 -1.59 5.70 16.25
C ILE A 820 -0.16 5.21 16.01
N LEU A 821 0.30 4.18 16.73
CA LEU A 821 1.63 3.60 16.54
C LEU A 821 1.81 3.04 15.12
N ARG A 822 0.81 2.32 14.59
CA ARG A 822 0.79 1.83 13.21
C ARG A 822 0.85 2.97 12.19
N ILE A 823 0.06 4.02 12.41
CA ILE A 823 0.07 5.23 11.58
C ILE A 823 1.45 5.89 11.65
N ASN A 824 2.07 6.03 12.82
CA ASN A 824 3.39 6.65 12.96
C ASN A 824 4.49 5.84 12.26
N ILE A 825 4.41 4.51 12.29
CA ILE A 825 5.33 3.63 11.56
C ILE A 825 5.10 3.75 10.05
N HIS A 826 3.85 3.81 9.57
CA HIS A 826 3.55 3.94 8.14
C HIS A 826 3.76 5.35 7.58
N LEU A 827 3.49 6.40 8.36
CA LEU A 827 3.72 7.80 7.98
C LEU A 827 5.22 8.10 7.92
N ASN A 828 5.99 7.60 8.89
CA ASN A 828 7.45 7.56 8.80
C ASN A 828 7.94 6.38 7.93
N GLY A 829 7.05 5.61 7.29
CA GLY A 829 7.40 4.49 6.42
C GLY A 829 8.06 4.97 5.14
N SER A 830 7.72 6.19 4.68
CA SER A 830 8.46 6.90 3.62
C SER A 830 9.94 7.10 3.97
N VAL A 831 10.28 7.16 5.27
CA VAL A 831 11.67 7.22 5.75
C VAL A 831 12.36 5.87 5.58
N LEU A 832 11.64 4.75 5.65
CA LEU A 832 12.18 3.38 5.51
C LEU A 832 12.23 2.89 4.06
N ASP A 833 11.63 3.64 3.12
CA ASP A 833 11.76 3.45 1.68
C ASP A 833 13.10 3.98 1.16
N THR A 834 13.39 3.76 -0.12
CA THR A 834 14.58 4.30 -0.79
C THR A 834 14.45 5.82 -0.94
N PRO A 835 15.34 6.63 -0.32
CA PRO A 835 15.32 8.10 -0.41
C PRO A 835 15.30 8.65 -1.84
N GLU A 836 14.61 9.78 -2.07
CA GLU A 836 14.49 10.35 -3.41
C GLU A 836 15.83 10.83 -3.99
N LEU A 837 16.80 11.14 -3.13
CA LEU A 837 18.17 11.49 -3.49
C LEU A 837 18.78 10.52 -4.51
N PHE A 838 18.47 9.22 -4.43
CA PHE A 838 19.03 8.20 -5.30
C PHE A 838 18.45 8.19 -6.72
N TRP A 839 17.32 8.86 -6.96
CA TRP A 839 16.84 9.14 -8.32
C TRP A 839 17.69 10.21 -9.02
N VAL A 840 18.23 11.16 -8.25
CA VAL A 840 19.06 12.26 -8.76
C VAL A 840 20.51 11.83 -8.90
N GLU A 841 21.02 11.05 -7.95
CA GLU A 841 22.41 10.57 -7.91
C GLU A 841 22.49 9.04 -7.78
N PRO A 842 22.14 8.26 -8.84
CA PRO A 842 22.04 6.79 -8.78
C PRO A 842 23.36 6.09 -8.40
N GLN A 843 24.51 6.73 -8.60
CA GLN A 843 25.82 6.18 -8.24
C GLN A 843 26.04 6.03 -6.73
N LEU A 844 25.22 6.66 -5.89
CA LEU A 844 25.29 6.54 -4.44
C LEU A 844 24.51 5.33 -3.89
N GLU A 845 23.57 4.81 -4.67
CA GLU A 845 22.68 3.70 -4.29
C GLU A 845 23.44 2.43 -3.87
N PRO A 846 24.52 1.98 -4.54
CA PRO A 846 25.24 0.78 -4.12
C PRO A 846 25.86 0.89 -2.71
N VAL A 847 26.30 2.09 -2.32
CA VAL A 847 26.87 2.34 -0.98
C VAL A 847 25.75 2.34 0.06
N TYR A 848 24.62 2.97 -0.25
CA TYR A 848 23.43 2.94 0.60
C TYR A 848 22.92 1.51 0.83
N GLN A 849 22.74 0.73 -0.24
CA GLN A 849 22.30 -0.67 -0.17
C GLN A 849 23.26 -1.55 0.62
N ALA A 850 24.58 -1.35 0.48
CA ALA A 850 25.58 -2.08 1.25
C ALA A 850 25.45 -1.82 2.76
N VAL A 851 25.20 -0.57 3.16
CA VAL A 851 24.98 -0.23 4.57
C VAL A 851 23.61 -0.72 5.05
N ARG A 852 22.54 -0.56 4.26
CA ARG A 852 21.19 -1.05 4.58
C ARG A 852 21.17 -2.57 4.77
N SER A 853 21.88 -3.31 3.92
CA SER A 853 22.02 -4.76 4.02
C SER A 853 22.85 -5.17 5.24
N TYR A 854 23.94 -4.46 5.55
CA TYR A 854 24.73 -4.70 6.77
C TYR A 854 23.92 -4.48 8.04
N LEU A 855 23.02 -3.49 8.03
CA LEU A 855 22.13 -3.16 9.14
C LEU A 855 20.88 -4.05 9.21
N GLU A 856 20.76 -5.04 8.31
CA GLU A 856 19.63 -5.97 8.19
C GLU A 856 18.26 -5.25 8.16
N MET A 857 18.21 -4.06 7.54
CA MET A 857 17.03 -3.18 7.62
C MET A 857 15.74 -3.86 7.20
N ASP A 858 15.76 -4.55 6.05
CA ASP A 858 14.55 -5.15 5.47
C ASP A 858 13.98 -6.25 6.37
N GLN A 859 14.85 -7.02 7.04
CA GLN A 859 14.42 -8.04 8.00
C GLN A 859 13.85 -7.41 9.28
N ARG A 860 14.49 -6.35 9.79
CA ARG A 860 14.06 -5.65 11.00
C ARG A 860 12.69 -4.99 10.83
N VAL A 861 12.49 -4.29 9.71
CA VAL A 861 11.20 -3.66 9.37
C VAL A 861 10.11 -4.72 9.17
N GLY A 862 10.42 -5.83 8.48
CA GLY A 862 9.47 -6.93 8.31
C GLY A 862 9.01 -7.56 9.63
N LEU A 863 9.94 -7.85 10.54
CA LEU A 863 9.64 -8.40 11.87
C LEU A 863 8.83 -7.41 12.73
N LEU A 864 9.09 -6.12 12.58
CA LEU A 864 8.39 -5.06 13.29
C LEU A 864 6.91 -5.00 12.88
N THR A 865 6.63 -5.06 11.57
CA THR A 865 5.27 -5.11 11.04
C THR A 865 4.54 -6.38 11.49
N GLU A 866 5.19 -7.54 11.42
CA GLU A 866 4.60 -8.82 11.86
C GLU A 866 4.22 -8.79 13.35
N ARG A 867 5.10 -8.26 14.21
CA ARG A 867 4.84 -8.11 15.65
C ARG A 867 3.62 -7.22 15.92
N LEU A 868 3.48 -6.12 15.18
CA LEU A 868 2.36 -5.19 15.35
C LEU A 868 1.03 -5.82 14.91
N ASP A 869 1.02 -6.60 13.83
CA ASP A 869 -0.18 -7.30 13.37
C ASP A 869 -0.66 -8.35 14.39
N VAL A 870 0.26 -9.08 15.04
CA VAL A 870 -0.10 -10.03 16.11
C VAL A 870 -0.80 -9.34 17.29
N ILE A 871 -0.32 -8.15 17.70
CA ILE A 871 -0.95 -7.38 18.78
C ILE A 871 -2.33 -6.87 18.34
N ALA A 872 -2.46 -6.42 17.09
CA ALA A 872 -3.73 -5.95 16.55
C ALA A 872 -4.78 -7.06 16.53
N ASP A 873 -4.39 -8.26 16.10
CA ASP A 873 -5.25 -9.45 16.11
C ASP A 873 -5.67 -9.81 17.54
N LEU A 874 -4.74 -9.78 18.50
CA LEU A 874 -5.06 -10.02 19.91
C LEU A 874 -6.11 -9.02 20.43
N LEU A 875 -5.91 -7.72 20.23
CA LEU A 875 -6.86 -6.68 20.69
C LEU A 875 -8.21 -6.77 19.97
N ALA A 876 -8.24 -7.17 18.69
CA ALA A 876 -9.48 -7.39 17.96
C ALA A 876 -10.31 -8.53 18.57
N VAL A 877 -9.66 -9.63 18.96
CA VAL A 877 -10.30 -10.73 19.70
C VAL A 877 -10.89 -10.24 21.02
N LEU A 878 -10.18 -9.38 21.77
CA LEU A 878 -10.71 -8.81 23.03
C LEU A 878 -11.96 -7.96 22.81
N LYS A 879 -11.96 -7.14 21.76
CA LYS A 879 -13.09 -6.27 21.42
C LYS A 879 -14.34 -7.10 21.07
N ASP A 880 -14.17 -8.19 20.33
CA ASP A 880 -15.27 -9.07 19.94
C ASP A 880 -15.92 -9.77 21.16
N GLN A 881 -15.10 -10.25 22.10
CA GLN A 881 -15.56 -10.87 23.35
C GLN A 881 -16.38 -9.91 24.23
N LEU A 882 -15.97 -8.64 24.33
CA LEU A 882 -16.73 -7.63 25.09
C LEU A 882 -18.07 -7.24 24.43
N SER A 883 -18.19 -7.40 23.11
CA SER A 883 -19.42 -7.07 22.39
C SER A 883 -20.54 -8.10 22.61
N HIS A 884 -20.18 -9.37 22.87
CA HIS A 884 -21.15 -10.46 23.09
C HIS A 884 -21.91 -10.34 24.43
N GLY A 885 -21.30 -9.80 25.48
CA GLY A 885 -21.97 -9.61 26.78
C GLY A 885 -23.13 -8.60 26.79
N HIS A 886 -23.32 -7.82 25.71
CA HIS A 886 -24.48 -6.95 25.53
C HIS A 886 -25.70 -7.69 24.97
N GLY A 887 -25.49 -8.73 24.16
CA GLY A 887 -26.57 -9.58 23.65
C GLY A 887 -27.32 -10.24 24.81
N GLU A 888 -26.58 -10.83 25.75
CA GLU A 888 -27.16 -11.48 26.94
C GLU A 888 -27.97 -10.53 27.82
N LYS A 889 -27.51 -9.28 28.00
CA LYS A 889 -28.27 -8.28 28.78
C LYS A 889 -29.54 -7.83 28.07
N LEU A 890 -29.50 -7.70 26.74
CA LEU A 890 -30.68 -7.33 25.96
C LEU A 890 -31.69 -8.49 25.93
N GLU A 891 -31.22 -9.73 25.83
CA GLU A 891 -32.04 -10.93 25.97
C GLU A 891 -32.71 -11.02 27.36
N TRP A 892 -31.97 -10.76 28.43
CA TRP A 892 -32.54 -10.72 29.79
C TRP A 892 -33.61 -9.64 29.94
N ILE A 893 -33.43 -8.46 29.34
CA ILE A 893 -34.43 -7.39 29.35
C ILE A 893 -35.69 -7.84 28.59
N VAL A 894 -35.54 -8.48 27.43
CA VAL A 894 -36.68 -9.01 26.65
C VAL A 894 -37.43 -10.09 27.44
N ILE A 895 -36.73 -11.01 28.10
CA ILE A 895 -37.35 -12.05 28.94
C ILE A 895 -38.16 -11.44 30.09
N VAL A 896 -37.62 -10.40 30.74
CA VAL A 896 -38.32 -9.70 31.83
C VAL A 896 -39.56 -8.95 31.32
N LEU A 897 -39.49 -8.33 30.14
CA LEU A 897 -40.64 -7.64 29.53
C LEU A 897 -41.77 -8.62 29.16
N ILE A 898 -41.44 -9.78 28.58
CA ILE A 898 -42.42 -10.84 28.29
C ILE A 898 -43.04 -11.37 29.60
N ALA A 899 -42.24 -11.56 30.65
CA ALA A 899 -42.74 -12.01 31.94
C ALA A 899 -43.72 -11.00 32.57
N MET A 900 -43.45 -9.70 32.48
CA MET A 900 -44.40 -8.66 32.93
C MET A 900 -45.71 -8.70 32.14
N GLU A 901 -45.65 -8.86 30.82
CA GLU A 901 -46.84 -8.93 29.97
C GLU A 901 -47.74 -10.12 30.34
N ILE A 902 -47.14 -11.29 30.58
CA ILE A 902 -47.87 -12.49 31.03
C ILE A 902 -48.53 -12.25 32.39
N VAL A 903 -47.86 -11.55 33.30
CA VAL A 903 -48.43 -11.21 34.61
C VAL A 903 -49.63 -10.27 34.47
N VAL A 904 -49.54 -9.24 33.62
CA VAL A 904 -50.65 -8.32 33.35
C VAL A 904 -51.83 -9.07 32.72
N ALA A 905 -51.58 -9.93 31.73
CA ALA A 905 -52.61 -10.76 31.13
C ALA A 905 -53.27 -11.71 32.15
N GLY A 906 -52.49 -12.32 33.04
CA GLY A 906 -52.99 -13.16 34.12
C GLY A 906 -53.86 -12.40 35.13
N ILE A 907 -53.47 -11.17 35.49
CA ILE A 907 -54.28 -10.30 36.37
C ILE A 907 -55.61 -9.96 35.70
N ASN A 908 -55.61 -9.60 34.41
CA ASN A 908 -56.85 -9.31 33.67
C ASN A 908 -57.80 -10.52 33.65
N ILE A 909 -57.29 -11.72 33.41
CA ILE A 909 -58.10 -12.95 33.44
C ILE A 909 -58.71 -13.17 34.83
N ILE A 910 -57.97 -12.92 35.91
CA ILE A 910 -58.47 -13.05 37.29
C ILE A 910 -59.55 -12.00 37.57
N VAL A 911 -59.35 -10.75 37.12
CA VAL A 911 -60.33 -9.67 37.28
C VAL A 911 -61.61 -9.99 36.52
N ASP A 912 -61.51 -10.49 35.28
CA ASP A 912 -62.66 -10.91 34.48
C ASP A 912 -63.40 -12.11 35.11
N LEU A 913 -62.69 -13.01 35.78
CA LEU A 913 -63.29 -14.13 36.51
C LEU A 913 -64.06 -13.69 37.77
N TYR A 914 -63.57 -12.67 38.47
CA TYR A 914 -64.20 -12.12 39.67
C TYR A 914 -65.29 -11.10 39.38
N ALA A 915 -65.24 -10.42 38.23
CA ALA A 915 -66.28 -9.48 37.79
C ALA A 915 -67.47 -10.16 37.09
N GLY A 916 -67.39 -11.48 36.88
CA GLY A 916 -68.42 -12.31 36.23
C GLY A 916 -69.41 -13.01 37.16
N GLU A 917 -69.40 -12.74 38.48
CA GLU A 917 -70.45 -13.19 39.44
C GLU A 917 -71.48 -12.11 39.77
#